data_AF-A0A556UFX7-F1
#
_entry.id   AF-A0A556UFX7-F1
#
_cell.length_a   1.000
_cell.length_b   1.000
_cell.length_c   1.000
_cell.angle_alpha   90.00
_cell.angle_beta   90.00
_cell.angle_gamma   90.00
#
_symmetry.space_group_name_H-M   'P 1'
#
loop_
_entity.id
_entity.type
_entity.pdbx_description
1 polymer ?
#
loop_
_entity_poly.entity_id
_entity_poly.type
_entity_poly.pdbx_seq_one_letter_code
_entity_poly.pdbx_strand_id
1 'polypeptide(L)'
;MEHGNADPASAHVITARAEGHMSTPKPGEKLQENIPNGQSSERECVLGEGESVLGEGESFESVEPSLEMENEEKIRLEARRRLEEQLKQYRVQRHKERSRLCSTLDPELMLHPDILPRASAVAMTTEYSFLRTSVPRGPKLGSLGIPAPKEKKSKSLRSGKIHSLADYKTPETSTDRPGVSVSAVSETNTSSVSTLSEISTSSVSTLSETSVLSSESGGDVELAASRATSQREEEEMIVGRYPSLREVLQAANEELELEKESAANEELESESGAESRSRRDSFSSTVSYGSSVMGAHDELLQVLKEKMRLEGQLESLTSEASQALKEKTELQAELAALNTRLRAQCEETRLSSERQASLASEVSSLRSERGGLERAMTELQDQLEEKNAGMESLSKDLQLAEQQYQRLMGRVEDMQQSLSSRDITVGDLRQQLTGLHAQLQQVEAERAALNSRLQTSQAEAGHMTQIGVLENLKIENVNLSHQLTETKHRSIKEKERIAVQLQSIEADMLTQEAAIQQIQDAKSMVENDLQQKLEELEEEREQLLRAASKSTALERELEEVRVSLSQKEAQLSAFQREHVDLMKTLTETQDALQSKEREMQLIEARFEQLQAELDELQANSSTREEELQFLRNEKIVLEVALQAVHAQKNQLGDGAEKLGQEVMDSSDALEQLRQEVQVQATQIESLQQENISLKKQAQKLKEQFNQQKVMVEAYRRDAASKEQLISELKATKKRLLSEVKELKEEVQQAEQGKKSAELEQQRLLQEVQKNQLSAVTQENEVLRKKVEEMQSEAKKAISEQKVRMKRLGTDLTSAQKELKVKHKAYENAVSILSRRLQEALVEKETAEAELVKLQAQVDKGGNNQALEAKVESLQAELNVVLQSKAMLERELQEVISLTSNELEEYQEKVLELEDELQESRGFKKRIRRLEDANKKLALELEHEKGKLTGLGQSHNALREHTNVLETALAKREADLVQLNLQVQAVLKRKEEEDQQMKNLVQTLQAALEKEKIKVKELTEQARLEAAHNRRHYRAAVLELSEIRKELQAKEELLRTLQDEARRLEAQDAQRSQDVSRFESELAEARTQLQILQKQLDDELNKQPLTNQEQRVEVKCDSAPLTPVKIPDCPVPASLLDELLKPAASVNKEPLNNLHNCLRQLKEEMDSLQKQMEEHTVTVATWVTTEEELQKLGIHDNGSSPNKEGLEEMPSA
;
A
#
# COMPACT_ATOMS: atom_id res chain seq x y z
N MET A 1 40.47 36.95 31.63
CA MET A 1 40.11 36.97 30.21
C MET A 1 38.73 36.33 30.07
N GLU A 2 37.64 36.92 30.58
CA GLU A 2 37.12 38.31 30.49
C GLU A 2 36.28 38.58 29.22
N HIS A 3 35.04 38.99 29.47
CA HIS A 3 34.22 40.01 28.78
C HIS A 3 34.00 39.91 27.24
N GLY A 4 32.86 40.31 26.68
CA GLY A 4 31.69 40.98 27.26
C GLY A 4 31.53 42.43 26.76
N ASN A 5 30.51 42.67 25.95
CA ASN A 5 29.85 43.95 25.63
C ASN A 5 28.44 43.57 25.14
N ALA A 6 27.30 44.11 25.58
CA ALA A 6 26.92 45.46 26.01
C ALA A 6 26.68 46.45 24.85
N ASP A 7 25.40 46.68 24.51
CA ASP A 7 24.61 47.91 24.77
C ASP A 7 25.24 49.30 24.49
N PRO A 8 24.43 50.36 24.19
CA PRO A 8 23.11 50.61 24.79
C PRO A 8 22.02 51.35 23.96
N ALA A 9 20.89 51.57 24.65
CA ALA A 9 19.89 52.66 24.50
C ALA A 9 18.82 52.54 23.40
N SER A 10 17.57 53.04 23.59
CA SER A 10 17.06 53.88 24.68
C SER A 10 15.68 53.47 25.21
N ALA A 11 15.50 53.70 26.52
CA ALA A 11 14.26 53.84 27.28
C ALA A 11 13.19 54.75 26.61
N HIS A 12 11.91 54.79 27.02
CA HIS A 12 11.26 54.53 28.34
C HIS A 12 9.73 54.21 28.14
N VAL A 13 8.78 54.02 29.09
CA VAL A 13 8.65 54.25 30.55
C VAL A 13 7.46 53.41 31.15
N ILE A 14 7.60 52.92 32.42
CA ILE A 14 6.62 52.89 33.57
C ILE A 14 5.09 52.66 33.36
N THR A 15 4.30 51.88 34.14
CA THR A 15 4.47 50.90 35.28
C THR A 15 3.15 50.16 35.61
N ALA A 16 3.26 49.03 36.34
CA ALA A 16 2.30 48.46 37.34
C ALA A 16 0.99 47.82 36.82
N ARG A 17 0.49 46.66 37.27
CA ARG A 17 0.55 45.84 38.53
C ARG A 17 -0.60 46.10 39.51
N ALA A 18 -1.54 45.15 39.62
CA ALA A 18 -2.08 44.61 40.89
C ALA A 18 -3.10 43.46 40.67
N GLU A 19 -3.09 42.53 41.62
CA GLU A 19 -3.98 41.39 41.81
C GLU A 19 -5.48 41.75 42.05
N GLY A 20 -6.40 40.77 41.94
CA GLY A 20 -7.58 40.73 42.83
C GLY A 20 -8.97 40.32 42.29
N HIS A 21 -9.44 39.14 42.73
CA HIS A 21 -10.81 38.78 43.14
C HIS A 21 -12.08 38.97 42.24
N MET A 22 -12.74 37.82 42.03
CA MET A 22 -14.15 37.49 42.36
C MET A 22 -15.36 38.22 41.73
N SER A 23 -16.28 37.36 41.26
CA SER A 23 -17.76 37.50 41.25
C SER A 23 -18.46 38.33 40.16
N THR A 24 -19.62 37.80 39.76
CA THR A 24 -20.58 38.33 38.76
C THR A 24 -21.32 39.59 39.22
N PRO A 25 -21.83 40.41 38.29
CA PRO A 25 -23.31 40.53 38.23
C PRO A 25 -23.94 40.77 36.82
N LYS A 26 -25.23 40.37 36.71
CA LYS A 26 -26.30 41.01 35.90
C LYS A 26 -27.17 41.86 36.88
N PRO A 27 -28.17 42.72 36.51
CA PRO A 27 -28.92 42.83 35.23
C PRO A 27 -29.34 44.28 34.80
N GLY A 28 -30.26 44.38 33.81
CA GLY A 28 -31.15 45.54 33.57
C GLY A 28 -30.83 46.44 32.36
N GLU A 29 -31.79 47.13 31.69
CA GLU A 29 -33.27 47.10 31.78
C GLU A 29 -33.91 47.86 30.56
N LYS A 30 -35.24 47.69 30.33
CA LYS A 30 -36.19 48.49 29.50
C LYS A 30 -36.21 48.24 27.98
N LEU A 31 -37.34 48.30 27.23
CA LEU A 31 -38.83 48.33 27.43
C LEU A 31 -39.47 47.94 26.04
N GLN A 32 -40.78 47.89 25.70
CA GLN A 32 -42.06 48.34 26.28
C GLN A 32 -43.29 47.55 25.71
N GLU A 33 -44.37 47.48 26.50
CA GLU A 33 -45.82 47.46 26.15
C GLU A 33 -46.59 46.35 25.35
N ASN A 34 -47.72 45.97 26.00
CA ASN A 34 -49.08 45.66 25.51
C ASN A 34 -49.59 44.21 25.32
N ILE A 35 -50.89 44.07 25.65
CA ILE A 35 -51.71 42.88 26.01
C ILE A 35 -53.14 43.15 25.44
N PRO A 36 -54.07 42.18 25.20
CA PRO A 36 -54.75 41.45 26.30
C PRO A 36 -55.36 40.04 26.01
N ASN A 37 -55.74 39.34 27.10
CA ASN A 37 -56.74 38.24 27.21
C ASN A 37 -56.46 36.88 26.52
N GLY A 38 -56.92 35.74 27.07
CA GLY A 38 -57.59 35.49 28.35
C GLY A 38 -58.18 34.06 28.47
N GLN A 39 -58.64 33.68 29.68
CA GLN A 39 -59.14 32.34 30.11
C GLN A 39 -58.04 31.26 30.27
N SER A 40 -57.79 30.55 31.39
CA SER A 40 -58.45 30.28 32.70
C SER A 40 -59.36 29.05 32.81
N SER A 41 -58.85 27.94 33.38
CA SER A 41 -59.27 27.45 34.71
C SER A 41 -58.42 26.26 35.23
N GLU A 42 -57.98 26.41 36.47
CA GLU A 42 -58.05 25.47 37.61
C GLU A 42 -57.84 23.95 37.47
N ARG A 43 -56.81 23.46 38.19
CA ARG A 43 -56.90 22.62 39.41
C ARG A 43 -58.08 21.63 39.53
N GLU A 44 -57.76 20.37 39.82
CA GLU A 44 -57.81 19.86 41.20
C GLU A 44 -57.02 18.54 41.38
N CYS A 45 -57.07 17.92 42.56
CA CYS A 45 -56.18 16.84 43.01
C CYS A 45 -56.95 15.59 43.50
N VAL A 46 -56.16 14.63 44.01
CA VAL A 46 -56.49 13.59 45.03
C VAL A 46 -57.15 12.28 44.56
N LEU A 47 -56.71 11.19 45.22
CA LEU A 47 -57.22 9.81 45.28
C LEU A 47 -57.00 8.94 44.01
N GLY A 48 -56.73 7.63 44.14
CA GLY A 48 -56.47 6.85 45.36
C GLY A 48 -56.66 5.34 45.13
N GLU A 49 -56.17 4.51 46.06
CA GLU A 49 -56.36 3.04 46.14
C GLU A 49 -55.69 2.21 45.02
N GLY A 50 -55.13 1.00 45.27
CA GLY A 50 -54.84 0.34 46.55
C GLY A 50 -54.39 -1.13 46.36
N GLU A 51 -53.54 -1.63 47.29
CA GLU A 51 -53.36 -3.06 47.66
C GLU A 51 -52.81 -4.06 46.59
N SER A 52 -52.16 -5.20 46.91
CA SER A 52 -51.42 -5.67 48.11
C SER A 52 -50.55 -6.92 47.68
N VAL A 53 -49.27 -7.06 48.06
CA VAL A 53 -48.68 -7.74 49.26
C VAL A 53 -48.19 -9.19 49.04
N LEU A 54 -46.94 -9.45 49.48
CA LEU A 54 -46.20 -10.74 49.62
C LEU A 54 -45.79 -11.49 48.32
N GLY A 55 -44.58 -12.09 48.24
CA GLY A 55 -43.46 -12.04 49.20
C GLY A 55 -42.22 -12.85 48.76
N GLU A 56 -41.10 -12.62 49.46
CA GLU A 56 -39.89 -13.47 49.67
C GLU A 56 -39.33 -14.32 48.49
N GLY A 57 -38.09 -14.19 48.03
CA GLY A 57 -37.03 -13.21 48.31
C GLY A 57 -35.62 -13.81 48.30
N GLU A 58 -34.68 -13.20 47.59
CA GLU A 58 -33.22 -13.30 47.82
C GLU A 58 -32.50 -12.17 47.06
N SER A 59 -31.31 -11.76 47.52
CA SER A 59 -30.65 -10.50 47.15
C SER A 59 -29.41 -10.68 46.27
N PHE A 60 -29.18 -9.77 45.32
CA PHE A 60 -27.89 -9.10 45.11
C PHE A 60 -28.08 -7.79 44.31
N GLU A 61 -27.09 -6.89 44.35
CA GLU A 61 -27.26 -5.46 44.07
C GLU A 61 -27.36 -5.12 42.56
N SER A 62 -28.38 -4.33 42.19
CA SER A 62 -28.43 -3.58 40.94
C SER A 62 -28.32 -2.08 41.21
N VAL A 63 -27.31 -1.41 40.66
CA VAL A 63 -27.11 0.03 40.83
C VAL A 63 -28.25 0.81 40.16
N GLU A 64 -28.90 1.72 40.91
CA GLU A 64 -29.94 2.59 40.36
C GLU A 64 -29.36 3.59 39.35
N PRO A 65 -29.97 3.75 38.15
CA PRO A 65 -29.59 4.80 37.22
C PRO A 65 -30.00 6.16 37.79
N SER A 66 -29.04 7.07 37.96
CA SER A 66 -29.30 8.39 38.53
C SER A 66 -30.28 9.21 37.68
N LEU A 67 -31.12 10.02 38.34
CA LEU A 67 -32.25 10.77 37.75
C LEU A 67 -31.88 11.67 36.54
N GLU A 68 -30.61 11.99 36.35
CA GLU A 68 -30.11 12.71 35.17
C GLU A 68 -30.26 11.88 33.88
N MET A 69 -30.04 10.56 33.94
CA MET A 69 -30.21 9.65 32.79
C MET A 69 -31.66 9.56 32.33
N GLU A 70 -32.62 9.48 33.27
CA GLU A 70 -34.05 9.42 32.94
C GLU A 70 -34.54 10.77 32.37
N ASN A 71 -33.98 11.89 32.84
CA ASN A 71 -34.26 13.22 32.27
C ASN A 71 -33.61 13.41 30.89
N GLU A 72 -32.39 12.94 30.68
CA GLU A 72 -31.78 12.88 29.35
C GLU A 72 -32.59 12.01 28.39
N GLU A 73 -33.08 10.84 28.82
CA GLU A 73 -33.89 9.97 27.97
C GLU A 73 -35.23 10.62 27.61
N LYS A 74 -35.89 11.31 28.56
CA LYS A 74 -37.08 12.13 28.29
C LYS A 74 -36.78 13.25 27.29
N ILE A 75 -35.65 13.96 27.42
CA ILE A 75 -35.21 15.00 26.48
C ILE A 75 -34.93 14.40 25.09
N ARG A 76 -34.25 13.25 25.00
CA ARG A 76 -33.98 12.53 23.75
C ARG A 76 -35.29 12.07 23.08
N LEU A 77 -36.27 11.59 23.84
CA LEU A 77 -37.60 11.20 23.34
C LEU A 77 -38.42 12.41 22.88
N GLU A 78 -38.41 13.53 23.60
CA GLU A 78 -39.13 14.75 23.21
C GLU A 78 -38.47 15.42 21.99
N ALA A 79 -37.14 15.40 21.90
CA ALA A 79 -36.38 15.82 20.72
C ALA A 79 -36.71 14.95 19.50
N ARG A 80 -36.73 13.61 19.67
CA ARG A 80 -37.10 12.66 18.60
C ARG A 80 -38.54 12.89 18.13
N ARG A 81 -39.49 13.13 19.05
CA ARG A 81 -40.88 13.48 18.71
C ARG A 81 -40.96 14.80 17.95
N ARG A 82 -40.26 15.87 18.39
CA ARG A 82 -40.20 17.14 17.64
C ARG A 82 -39.60 16.95 16.23
N LEU A 83 -38.59 16.10 16.09
CA LEU A 83 -37.93 15.83 14.80
C LEU A 83 -38.87 15.04 13.88
N GLU A 84 -39.61 14.07 14.39
CA GLU A 84 -40.67 13.37 13.64
C GLU A 84 -41.83 14.30 13.26
N GLU A 85 -42.25 15.21 14.15
CA GLU A 85 -43.26 16.24 13.86
C GLU A 85 -42.77 17.23 12.80
N GLN A 86 -41.51 17.68 12.88
CA GLN A 86 -40.87 18.51 11.84
C GLN A 86 -40.77 17.77 10.50
N LEU A 87 -40.39 16.48 10.49
CA LEU A 87 -40.38 15.67 9.26
C LEU A 87 -41.78 15.45 8.70
N LYS A 88 -42.80 15.31 9.56
CA LYS A 88 -44.21 15.20 9.16
C LYS A 88 -44.73 16.51 8.57
N GLN A 89 -44.39 17.64 9.19
CA GLN A 89 -44.65 18.98 8.66
C GLN A 89 -43.91 19.20 7.33
N TYR A 90 -42.63 18.82 7.22
CA TYR A 90 -41.83 18.95 6.00
C TYR A 90 -42.35 18.06 4.85
N ARG A 91 -42.85 16.85 5.15
CA ARG A 91 -43.55 15.99 4.18
C ARG A 91 -44.86 16.61 3.69
N VAL A 92 -45.66 17.20 4.59
CA VAL A 92 -46.89 17.94 4.24
C VAL A 92 -46.56 19.21 3.45
N GLN A 93 -45.53 19.95 3.84
CA GLN A 93 -45.01 21.15 3.17
C GLN A 93 -44.59 20.81 1.73
N ARG A 94 -43.76 19.78 1.53
CA ARG A 94 -43.38 19.25 0.21
C ARG A 94 -44.60 18.82 -0.62
N HIS A 95 -45.63 18.23 -0.01
CA HIS A 95 -46.88 17.90 -0.70
C HIS A 95 -47.69 19.14 -1.12
N LYS A 96 -47.66 20.20 -0.32
CA LYS A 96 -48.36 21.47 -0.57
C LYS A 96 -47.63 22.28 -1.65
N GLU A 97 -46.31 22.34 -1.60
CA GLU A 97 -45.45 22.97 -2.61
C GLU A 97 -45.56 22.28 -3.97
N ARG A 98 -45.73 20.94 -4.00
CA ARG A 98 -45.97 20.18 -5.24
C ARG A 98 -47.30 20.51 -5.96
N SER A 99 -48.16 21.36 -5.37
CA SER A 99 -49.49 21.68 -5.91
C SER A 99 -49.60 23.02 -6.66
N ARG A 100 -48.54 23.85 -6.71
CA ARG A 100 -48.54 25.10 -7.49
C ARG A 100 -47.19 25.44 -8.14
N LEU A 101 -47.18 25.40 -9.47
CA LEU A 101 -46.18 25.96 -10.40
C LEU A 101 -44.80 25.26 -10.45
N CYS A 102 -44.22 24.95 -11.62
CA CYS A 102 -44.78 24.86 -12.97
C CYS A 102 -43.93 23.95 -13.89
N SER A 103 -44.47 23.68 -15.09
CA SER A 103 -43.94 22.83 -16.16
C SER A 103 -42.47 23.10 -16.54
N THR A 104 -41.70 22.02 -16.81
CA THR A 104 -40.93 21.88 -18.07
C THR A 104 -40.61 20.41 -18.42
N LEU A 105 -41.62 19.62 -18.77
CA LEU A 105 -41.53 18.39 -19.61
C LEU A 105 -42.94 17.81 -19.81
N ASP A 106 -43.25 17.34 -21.01
CA ASP A 106 -44.62 17.05 -21.46
C ASP A 106 -45.00 15.56 -21.25
N PRO A 107 -46.08 15.23 -20.51
CA PRO A 107 -46.48 13.85 -20.25
C PRO A 107 -46.90 13.04 -21.50
N GLU A 108 -47.40 13.67 -22.56
CA GLU A 108 -47.95 12.92 -23.72
C GLU A 108 -46.86 12.13 -24.48
N LEU A 109 -45.60 12.56 -24.42
CA LEU A 109 -44.46 11.85 -25.02
C LEU A 109 -44.13 10.50 -24.35
N MET A 110 -44.70 10.19 -23.19
CA MET A 110 -44.62 8.85 -22.57
C MET A 110 -45.81 7.95 -22.88
N LEU A 111 -46.89 8.49 -23.47
CA LEU A 111 -48.12 7.73 -23.76
C LEU A 111 -48.23 7.32 -25.25
N HIS A 112 -47.44 7.94 -26.14
CA HIS A 112 -47.39 7.57 -27.57
C HIS A 112 -45.95 7.32 -28.05
N PRO A 113 -45.46 6.06 -28.02
CA PRO A 113 -44.09 5.71 -28.44
C PRO A 113 -43.89 5.68 -29.97
N ASP A 114 -44.94 5.96 -30.76
CA ASP A 114 -44.99 5.70 -32.20
C ASP A 114 -44.78 6.94 -33.09
N ILE A 115 -44.47 8.10 -32.48
CA ILE A 115 -44.22 9.37 -33.20
C ILE A 115 -42.71 9.69 -33.32
N LEU A 116 -41.84 8.96 -32.59
CA LEU A 116 -40.38 9.06 -32.78
C LEU A 116 -39.93 8.18 -33.97
N PRO A 117 -39.08 8.70 -34.89
CA PRO A 117 -38.63 7.96 -36.06
C PRO A 117 -37.67 6.83 -35.66
N ARG A 118 -38.21 5.62 -35.45
CA ARG A 118 -37.42 4.40 -35.21
C ARG A 118 -36.57 4.09 -36.45
N ALA A 119 -35.24 4.10 -36.30
CA ALA A 119 -34.34 3.52 -37.28
C ALA A 119 -34.68 2.03 -37.48
N SER A 120 -34.72 1.57 -38.74
CA SER A 120 -35.20 0.22 -39.06
C SER A 120 -34.24 -0.86 -38.58
N ALA A 121 -34.77 -1.79 -37.78
CA ALA A 121 -34.15 -3.08 -37.46
C ALA A 121 -34.71 -4.23 -38.33
N VAL A 122 -35.23 -3.93 -39.53
CA VAL A 122 -35.78 -4.92 -40.48
C VAL A 122 -34.72 -5.30 -41.54
N ALA A 123 -33.67 -5.96 -41.06
CA ALA A 123 -32.72 -6.75 -41.82
C ALA A 123 -32.12 -7.83 -40.90
N MET A 124 -31.50 -8.88 -41.45
CA MET A 124 -30.78 -9.95 -40.71
C MET A 124 -31.62 -11.02 -39.97
N THR A 125 -32.88 -11.29 -40.34
CA THR A 125 -33.60 -12.51 -39.91
C THR A 125 -34.36 -13.26 -41.02
N THR A 126 -33.83 -13.25 -42.24
CA THR A 126 -34.17 -14.25 -43.27
C THR A 126 -33.18 -15.42 -43.21
N GLU A 127 -33.67 -16.64 -43.46
CA GLU A 127 -32.92 -17.92 -43.46
C GLU A 127 -32.43 -18.43 -42.09
N TYR A 128 -33.20 -19.35 -41.48
CA TYR A 128 -32.81 -20.77 -41.29
C TYR A 128 -33.91 -21.54 -40.51
N SER A 129 -34.93 -22.02 -41.22
CA SER A 129 -36.12 -22.65 -40.63
C SER A 129 -36.08 -24.20 -40.64
N PHE A 130 -35.10 -24.81 -39.97
CA PHE A 130 -35.00 -26.29 -39.90
C PHE A 130 -34.48 -26.84 -38.55
N LEU A 131 -35.38 -26.95 -37.55
CA LEU A 131 -35.59 -28.20 -36.80
C LEU A 131 -36.81 -28.10 -35.86
N ARG A 132 -37.69 -29.10 -35.90
CA ARG A 132 -38.77 -29.30 -34.90
C ARG A 132 -38.45 -30.55 -34.09
N THR A 133 -38.39 -30.44 -32.77
CA THR A 133 -38.33 -31.60 -31.86
C THR A 133 -39.48 -31.54 -30.85
N SER A 134 -40.48 -32.39 -31.06
CA SER A 134 -41.62 -32.56 -30.16
C SER A 134 -41.31 -33.51 -29.02
N VAL A 135 -41.57 -33.12 -27.76
CA VAL A 135 -41.46 -33.99 -26.58
C VAL A 135 -42.86 -34.28 -26.01
N PRO A 136 -43.32 -35.54 -25.94
CA PRO A 136 -44.63 -35.89 -25.42
C PRO A 136 -44.67 -36.00 -23.88
N ARG A 137 -45.85 -35.77 -23.28
CA ARG A 137 -46.10 -35.94 -21.84
C ARG A 137 -46.24 -37.41 -21.45
N GLY A 138 -45.61 -37.84 -20.36
CA GLY A 138 -45.76 -39.18 -19.76
C GLY A 138 -46.89 -39.26 -18.71
N PRO A 139 -47.54 -40.43 -18.52
CA PRO A 139 -48.63 -40.63 -17.56
C PRO A 139 -48.17 -41.05 -16.15
N LYS A 140 -49.13 -41.09 -15.20
CA LYS A 140 -48.98 -41.64 -13.83
C LYS A 140 -49.37 -43.13 -13.76
N LEU A 141 -49.28 -43.72 -12.55
CA LEU A 141 -49.44 -45.15 -12.18
C LEU A 141 -48.17 -45.99 -12.47
N GLY A 142 -47.82 -47.03 -11.69
CA GLY A 142 -48.37 -47.47 -10.40
C GLY A 142 -47.98 -48.92 -10.02
N SER A 143 -47.77 -49.17 -8.72
CA SER A 143 -47.78 -50.48 -8.02
C SER A 143 -46.83 -51.64 -8.41
N LEU A 144 -46.13 -52.17 -7.38
CA LEU A 144 -45.72 -53.57 -7.13
C LEU A 144 -44.60 -54.25 -7.96
N GLY A 145 -43.75 -55.01 -7.25
CA GLY A 145 -42.98 -56.15 -7.81
C GLY A 145 -41.48 -56.20 -7.48
N ILE A 146 -41.06 -57.08 -6.55
CA ILE A 146 -39.66 -57.55 -6.41
C ILE A 146 -39.66 -59.05 -6.79
N PRO A 147 -38.70 -59.53 -7.60
CA PRO A 147 -37.60 -60.32 -7.02
C PRO A 147 -36.24 -60.12 -7.72
N ALA A 148 -35.16 -60.50 -7.01
CA ALA A 148 -33.82 -60.78 -7.55
C ALA A 148 -33.53 -62.30 -7.41
N PRO A 149 -32.29 -62.83 -7.61
CA PRO A 149 -31.12 -62.35 -8.35
C PRO A 149 -30.59 -63.42 -9.37
N LYS A 150 -29.59 -63.10 -10.22
CA LYS A 150 -28.59 -64.09 -10.74
C LYS A 150 -27.22 -63.44 -11.02
N GLU A 151 -26.16 -64.25 -10.88
CA GLU A 151 -24.74 -63.86 -10.98
C GLU A 151 -24.18 -63.89 -12.42
N LYS A 152 -23.04 -63.21 -12.65
CA LYS A 152 -21.82 -63.83 -13.24
C LYS A 152 -20.56 -62.95 -13.08
N LYS A 153 -19.38 -63.56 -13.30
CA LYS A 153 -18.04 -63.03 -12.93
C LYS A 153 -17.18 -62.70 -14.16
N SER A 154 -16.34 -61.68 -14.04
CA SER A 154 -15.10 -61.46 -14.82
C SER A 154 -14.14 -60.66 -13.93
N LYS A 155 -13.01 -61.17 -13.42
CA LYS A 155 -11.79 -61.78 -14.00
C LYS A 155 -10.81 -60.76 -14.63
N SER A 156 -9.66 -60.65 -13.97
CA SER A 156 -8.47 -59.83 -14.28
C SER A 156 -7.55 -60.46 -15.34
N LEU A 157 -6.81 -59.61 -16.06
CA LEU A 157 -5.48 -59.80 -16.70
C LEU A 157 -4.98 -58.37 -17.07
N ARG A 158 -4.00 -57.74 -16.40
CA ARG A 158 -2.52 -57.89 -16.40
C ARG A 158 -1.77 -57.41 -17.67
N SER A 159 -1.01 -56.33 -17.47
CA SER A 159 0.35 -56.00 -17.98
C SER A 159 0.62 -55.86 -19.50
N GLY A 160 1.15 -54.68 -19.89
CA GLY A 160 1.80 -54.46 -21.19
C GLY A 160 2.43 -53.06 -21.34
N LYS A 161 3.78 -53.00 -21.33
CA LYS A 161 4.61 -51.86 -21.79
C LYS A 161 4.32 -51.58 -23.29
N ILE A 162 4.64 -50.44 -23.92
CA ILE A 162 5.90 -49.67 -23.89
C ILE A 162 5.72 -48.22 -24.44
N HIS A 163 6.82 -47.46 -24.40
CA HIS A 163 7.20 -46.25 -25.16
C HIS A 163 6.87 -44.87 -24.56
N SER A 164 7.95 -44.08 -24.47
CA SER A 164 7.97 -42.65 -24.11
C SER A 164 8.15 -41.84 -25.40
N LEU A 165 7.41 -40.74 -25.52
CA LEU A 165 7.74 -39.63 -26.42
C LEU A 165 7.34 -38.32 -25.74
N ALA A 166 8.34 -37.64 -25.17
CA ALA A 166 8.30 -36.21 -24.97
C ALA A 166 9.35 -35.61 -25.92
N ASP A 167 8.89 -34.82 -26.90
CA ASP A 167 9.68 -33.75 -27.52
C ASP A 167 8.83 -33.01 -28.56
N TYR A 168 8.50 -31.76 -28.26
CA TYR A 168 8.17 -30.73 -29.25
C TYR A 168 8.70 -29.39 -28.73
N LYS A 169 9.97 -29.11 -29.04
CA LYS A 169 10.53 -27.76 -28.92
C LYS A 169 10.02 -26.89 -30.07
N THR A 170 9.85 -25.60 -29.79
CA THR A 170 9.61 -24.54 -30.79
C THR A 170 10.88 -24.26 -31.61
N PRO A 171 10.74 -23.71 -32.84
CA PRO A 171 11.84 -23.65 -33.81
C PRO A 171 12.88 -22.54 -33.56
N GLU A 172 14.03 -22.75 -34.20
CA GLU A 172 15.27 -21.96 -34.19
C GLU A 172 15.10 -20.47 -34.58
N THR A 173 16.03 -19.64 -34.10
CA THR A 173 16.41 -18.37 -34.73
C THR A 173 17.80 -18.48 -35.35
N SER A 174 17.91 -18.12 -36.64
CA SER A 174 19.11 -18.31 -37.45
C SER A 174 20.17 -17.23 -37.24
N THR A 175 21.43 -17.61 -37.02
CA THR A 175 22.60 -16.75 -37.28
C THR A 175 23.74 -17.55 -37.91
N ASP A 176 24.21 -17.09 -39.07
CA ASP A 176 25.25 -17.78 -39.85
C ASP A 176 26.68 -17.52 -39.35
N ARG A 177 27.56 -18.49 -39.64
CA ARG A 177 29.03 -18.39 -39.55
C ARG A 177 29.59 -17.89 -40.91
N PRO A 178 30.78 -17.27 -40.99
CA PRO A 178 32.03 -17.97 -40.66
C PRO A 178 33.20 -17.13 -40.10
N GLY A 179 34.22 -17.79 -39.54
CA GLY A 179 35.52 -17.13 -39.28
C GLY A 179 36.52 -17.92 -38.43
N VAL A 180 37.68 -18.19 -39.03
CA VAL A 180 39.03 -18.34 -38.42
C VAL A 180 39.33 -19.50 -37.44
N SER A 181 40.41 -20.20 -37.78
CA SER A 181 41.19 -21.25 -37.08
C SER A 181 41.86 -20.77 -35.76
N VAL A 182 42.56 -21.55 -34.92
CA VAL A 182 43.69 -22.50 -35.11
C VAL A 182 43.81 -23.45 -33.89
N SER A 183 44.48 -24.61 -34.05
CA SER A 183 45.06 -25.61 -33.10
C SER A 183 44.75 -25.58 -31.58
N ALA A 184 44.58 -26.68 -30.83
CA ALA A 184 45.05 -28.09 -30.89
C ALA A 184 46.51 -28.39 -30.46
N VAL A 185 46.71 -29.59 -29.87
CA VAL A 185 47.98 -30.35 -29.64
C VAL A 185 48.78 -30.10 -28.33
N SER A 186 48.69 -31.11 -27.42
CA SER A 186 49.66 -31.66 -26.41
C SER A 186 50.38 -30.74 -25.40
N GLU A 187 50.64 -31.09 -24.13
CA GLU A 187 51.41 -32.21 -23.54
C GLU A 187 51.06 -32.32 -22.03
N THR A 188 50.82 -33.50 -21.42
CA THR A 188 51.81 -34.34 -20.68
C THR A 188 52.82 -33.53 -19.83
N ASN A 189 52.98 -33.71 -18.52
CA ASN A 189 53.18 -35.01 -17.84
C ASN A 189 53.09 -34.90 -16.30
N THR A 190 52.94 -36.06 -15.62
CA THR A 190 53.37 -36.37 -14.22
C THR A 190 52.82 -35.55 -13.02
N SER A 191 52.54 -36.12 -11.84
CA SER A 191 52.71 -37.51 -11.34
C SER A 191 51.78 -37.85 -10.16
N SER A 192 51.36 -39.12 -10.09
CA SER A 192 51.05 -39.92 -8.87
C SER A 192 49.95 -39.39 -7.91
N VAL A 193 48.77 -40.01 -7.73
CA VAL A 193 48.34 -41.44 -7.77
C VAL A 193 49.02 -42.23 -6.62
N SER A 194 48.33 -42.94 -5.71
CA SER A 194 47.28 -43.97 -5.88
C SER A 194 46.24 -43.95 -4.72
N THR A 195 44.97 -44.42 -4.76
CA THR A 195 44.25 -45.54 -5.45
C THR A 195 44.67 -46.94 -4.95
N LEU A 196 43.85 -48.00 -4.79
CA LEU A 196 42.49 -48.44 -5.21
C LEU A 196 41.82 -49.19 -4.02
N SER A 197 40.50 -49.15 -3.73
CA SER A 197 39.33 -49.87 -4.30
C SER A 197 39.35 -51.42 -4.34
N GLU A 198 38.48 -52.09 -3.57
CA GLU A 198 37.76 -53.39 -3.81
C GLU A 198 36.97 -53.76 -2.51
N ILE A 199 35.63 -53.88 -2.46
CA ILE A 199 34.65 -54.88 -2.98
C ILE A 199 34.34 -56.05 -1.97
N SER A 200 33.03 -56.31 -1.75
CA SER A 200 32.41 -57.31 -0.83
C SER A 200 32.27 -56.86 0.65
N THR A 201 31.26 -57.24 1.45
CA THR A 201 30.21 -58.30 1.35
C THR A 201 28.83 -57.87 1.90
N SER A 202 27.71 -58.34 1.29
CA SER A 202 26.36 -58.64 1.90
C SER A 202 25.58 -57.59 2.74
N SER A 203 24.24 -57.59 2.89
CA SER A 203 23.07 -58.17 2.16
C SER A 203 21.74 -57.61 2.78
N VAL A 204 20.67 -57.49 1.95
CA VAL A 204 19.23 -57.81 2.20
C VAL A 204 18.62 -57.73 3.64
N SER A 205 17.40 -57.24 3.97
CA SER A 205 16.35 -56.36 3.38
C SER A 205 15.08 -56.34 4.30
N THR A 206 14.24 -55.30 4.21
CA THR A 206 12.74 -55.27 4.38
C THR A 206 12.03 -55.47 5.75
N LEU A 207 10.76 -54.97 5.78
CA LEU A 207 9.66 -55.12 6.76
C LEU A 207 9.71 -54.13 7.96
N SER A 208 8.70 -53.25 8.18
CA SER A 208 7.34 -53.43 8.77
C SER A 208 7.36 -53.28 10.32
N GLU A 209 6.34 -52.86 11.07
CA GLU A 209 4.95 -52.41 10.79
C GLU A 209 4.35 -51.70 12.04
N THR A 210 3.56 -50.62 11.87
CA THR A 210 2.51 -50.16 12.83
C THR A 210 2.99 -49.78 14.27
N SER A 211 2.17 -49.37 15.28
CA SER A 211 0.75 -48.98 15.35
C SER A 211 0.46 -48.03 16.53
N VAL A 212 -0.53 -47.14 16.36
CA VAL A 212 -1.59 -46.74 17.33
C VAL A 212 -1.24 -46.53 18.83
N LEU A 213 -1.48 -45.29 19.32
CA LEU A 213 -2.12 -45.08 20.63
C LEU A 213 -3.65 -44.99 20.43
N SER A 214 -4.41 -45.63 21.31
CA SER A 214 -5.85 -45.84 21.15
C SER A 214 -6.71 -44.78 21.83
N SER A 215 -7.92 -44.57 21.32
CA SER A 215 -9.00 -43.87 22.03
C SER A 215 -9.64 -44.73 23.12
N GLU A 216 -10.10 -44.10 24.20
CA GLU A 216 -10.90 -44.71 25.26
C GLU A 216 -12.23 -45.31 24.76
N SER A 217 -12.73 -46.36 25.42
CA SER A 217 -14.11 -46.40 25.93
C SER A 217 -14.44 -47.69 26.69
N GLY A 218 -14.96 -47.56 27.91
CA GLY A 218 -15.90 -48.43 28.66
C GLY A 218 -15.90 -49.96 28.45
N GLY A 219 -15.72 -50.70 29.54
CA GLY A 219 -16.06 -52.14 29.62
C GLY A 219 -17.42 -52.40 30.27
N ASP A 220 -17.75 -53.68 30.48
CA ASP A 220 -18.55 -54.21 31.61
C ASP A 220 -18.57 -55.77 31.59
N VAL A 221 -18.29 -56.40 32.74
CA VAL A 221 -19.08 -57.47 33.44
C VAL A 221 -19.69 -58.63 32.61
N GLU A 222 -19.64 -59.94 32.93
CA GLU A 222 -18.95 -60.87 33.88
C GLU A 222 -19.22 -62.32 33.34
N LEU A 223 -18.86 -63.50 33.88
CA LEU A 223 -18.25 -64.03 35.12
C LEU A 223 -16.91 -64.78 34.76
N ALA A 224 -16.17 -65.61 35.52
CA ALA A 224 -16.27 -66.38 36.79
C ALA A 224 -16.98 -67.76 36.73
N ALA A 225 -16.60 -68.79 37.52
CA ALA A 225 -15.60 -68.91 38.60
C ALA A 225 -15.30 -70.42 38.89
N SER A 226 -14.28 -70.87 39.65
CA SER A 226 -13.16 -70.22 40.36
C SER A 226 -12.10 -71.25 40.81
N ARG A 227 -10.81 -70.86 40.84
CA ARG A 227 -9.75 -71.22 41.84
C ARG A 227 -8.39 -70.68 41.37
N ALA A 228 -7.47 -70.12 42.15
CA ALA A 228 -7.33 -69.71 43.56
C ALA A 228 -5.79 -69.70 43.80
N THR A 229 -5.14 -68.74 44.45
CA THR A 229 -5.59 -67.52 45.15
C THR A 229 -4.46 -66.47 45.16
N SER A 230 -4.82 -65.18 45.07
CA SER A 230 -4.26 -64.03 45.82
C SER A 230 -2.74 -63.72 45.84
N GLN A 231 -2.27 -62.47 45.74
CA GLN A 231 -2.90 -61.18 45.35
C GLN A 231 -1.83 -60.06 45.43
N ARG A 232 -2.12 -58.90 44.80
CA ARG A 232 -1.42 -57.58 44.93
C ARG A 232 -0.02 -57.49 44.29
N GLU A 233 0.41 -56.33 43.78
CA GLU A 233 -0.30 -55.13 43.26
C GLU A 233 0.72 -54.38 42.38
N GLU A 234 0.33 -53.96 41.17
CA GLU A 234 1.08 -52.95 40.43
C GLU A 234 0.60 -51.57 40.89
N GLU A 235 1.21 -51.01 41.94
CA GLU A 235 0.98 -49.60 42.29
C GLU A 235 1.62 -48.70 41.23
N GLU A 236 0.87 -47.69 40.77
CA GLU A 236 1.45 -46.55 40.05
C GLU A 236 2.53 -45.91 40.94
N MET A 237 3.75 -45.73 40.42
CA MET A 237 4.83 -45.10 41.18
C MET A 237 4.63 -43.58 41.29
N ILE A 238 3.74 -43.20 42.20
CA ILE A 238 3.57 -41.84 42.71
C ILE A 238 4.92 -41.33 43.19
N VAL A 239 5.33 -40.16 42.70
CA VAL A 239 6.56 -39.50 43.16
C VAL A 239 6.42 -39.11 44.64
N GLY A 240 7.09 -39.85 45.52
CA GLY A 240 7.23 -39.53 46.94
C GLY A 240 6.49 -40.46 47.90
N ARG A 241 6.96 -41.70 48.05
CA ARG A 241 6.61 -42.60 49.17
C ARG A 241 7.89 -43.20 49.75
N TYR A 242 8.09 -43.10 51.07
CA TYR A 242 9.22 -43.74 51.74
C TYR A 242 8.94 -45.26 51.89
N PRO A 243 9.95 -46.13 51.70
CA PRO A 243 9.78 -47.58 51.78
C PRO A 243 9.43 -48.02 53.22
N SER A 244 8.71 -49.13 53.34
CA SER A 244 8.33 -49.67 54.64
C SER A 244 9.49 -50.41 55.30
N LEU A 245 9.47 -50.46 56.64
CA LEU A 245 10.47 -51.16 57.45
C LEU A 245 10.60 -52.66 57.09
N ARG A 246 9.58 -53.25 56.45
CA ARG A 246 9.59 -54.66 56.02
C ARG A 246 10.40 -54.90 54.75
N GLU A 247 10.37 -53.97 53.80
CA GLU A 247 11.15 -54.05 52.56
C GLU A 247 12.63 -53.82 52.83
N VAL A 248 12.96 -52.85 53.70
CA VAL A 248 14.33 -52.61 54.18
C VAL A 248 14.90 -53.85 54.89
N LEU A 249 14.09 -54.52 55.72
CA LEU A 249 14.49 -55.77 56.39
C LEU A 249 14.56 -56.99 55.46
N GLN A 250 13.94 -56.94 54.28
CA GLN A 250 14.05 -58.02 53.29
C GLN A 250 15.32 -57.85 52.44
N ALA A 251 15.60 -56.64 51.94
CA ALA A 251 16.83 -56.34 51.22
C ALA A 251 18.09 -56.63 52.06
N ALA A 252 18.09 -56.23 53.34
CA ALA A 252 19.18 -56.53 54.28
C ALA A 252 19.34 -58.04 54.60
N ASN A 253 18.36 -58.88 54.25
CA ASN A 253 18.43 -60.32 54.41
C ASN A 253 18.94 -61.01 53.13
N GLU A 254 18.61 -60.44 51.96
CA GLU A 254 19.08 -60.88 50.64
C GLU A 254 20.58 -60.54 50.45
N GLU A 255 21.03 -59.38 50.95
CA GLU A 255 22.46 -59.01 51.05
C GLU A 255 23.26 -60.01 51.91
N LEU A 256 22.62 -60.60 52.94
CA LEU A 256 23.20 -61.58 53.86
C LEU A 256 23.20 -63.03 53.31
N GLU A 257 22.44 -63.33 52.24
CA GLU A 257 22.59 -64.57 51.48
C GLU A 257 23.69 -64.44 50.40
N LEU A 258 23.86 -63.26 49.78
CA LEU A 258 24.89 -63.03 48.77
C LEU A 258 26.32 -63.15 49.32
N GLU A 259 26.57 -62.80 50.59
CA GLU A 259 27.86 -63.11 51.23
C GLU A 259 28.13 -64.62 51.30
N LYS A 260 27.11 -65.46 51.45
CA LYS A 260 27.28 -66.93 51.60
C LYS A 260 27.61 -67.61 50.27
N GLU A 261 26.98 -67.19 49.17
CA GLU A 261 27.28 -67.76 47.85
C GLU A 261 28.72 -67.44 47.39
N SER A 262 29.30 -66.34 47.88
CA SER A 262 30.71 -65.99 47.61
C SER A 262 31.74 -66.97 48.21
N ALA A 263 31.34 -67.78 49.21
CA ALA A 263 32.22 -68.70 49.93
C ALA A 263 32.27 -70.13 49.32
N ALA A 264 31.55 -70.38 48.22
CA ALA A 264 31.25 -71.73 47.74
C ALA A 264 32.04 -72.18 46.48
N ASN A 265 33.16 -71.55 46.14
CA ASN A 265 33.83 -71.75 44.84
C ASN A 265 35.37 -71.90 44.89
N GLU A 266 35.95 -72.36 46.01
CA GLU A 266 37.37 -72.77 46.11
C GLU A 266 37.57 -74.25 46.54
N GLU A 267 36.66 -75.15 46.13
CA GLU A 267 36.90 -76.61 46.20
C GLU A 267 36.53 -77.30 44.88
N LEU A 268 37.51 -77.59 44.00
CA LEU A 268 37.40 -78.69 43.00
C LEU A 268 38.72 -79.06 42.26
N GLU A 269 39.77 -79.43 43.00
CA GLU A 269 40.73 -80.48 42.56
C GLU A 269 40.81 -81.50 43.72
N SER A 270 40.18 -82.67 43.66
CA SER A 270 40.51 -83.88 42.87
C SER A 270 41.85 -84.53 43.28
N GLU A 271 41.95 -85.80 43.69
CA GLU A 271 40.92 -86.84 43.83
C GLU A 271 41.44 -88.06 44.66
N SER A 272 40.59 -89.09 44.83
CA SER A 272 40.87 -90.45 45.35
C SER A 272 41.04 -90.63 46.87
N GLY A 273 40.67 -91.82 47.41
CA GLY A 273 40.91 -92.12 48.85
C GLY A 273 40.30 -93.43 49.41
N ALA A 274 39.12 -93.85 48.95
CA ALA A 274 38.43 -95.11 49.30
C ALA A 274 37.94 -95.32 50.76
N GLU A 275 36.95 -96.22 50.88
CA GLU A 275 36.19 -96.56 52.08
C GLU A 275 37.00 -97.28 53.18
N SER A 276 36.65 -97.06 54.46
CA SER A 276 36.29 -98.18 55.35
C SER A 276 35.69 -97.78 56.70
N ARG A 277 34.82 -98.66 57.20
CA ARG A 277 34.26 -98.66 58.57
C ARG A 277 35.33 -99.03 59.61
N SER A 278 35.11 -98.65 60.88
CA SER A 278 34.82 -99.60 61.98
C SER A 278 35.44 -99.30 63.35
N ARG A 279 34.57 -98.89 64.31
CA ARG A 279 34.54 -99.29 65.75
C ARG A 279 35.76 -98.98 66.67
N ARG A 280 35.43 -99.01 67.97
CA ARG A 280 36.25 -99.53 69.09
C ARG A 280 37.31 -98.58 69.67
N ASP A 281 37.50 -98.50 70.99
CA ASP A 281 36.60 -98.67 72.16
C ASP A 281 37.19 -97.76 73.28
N SER A 282 36.47 -97.59 74.39
CA SER A 282 37.07 -97.08 75.64
C SER A 282 38.22 -97.98 76.12
N PHE A 283 39.11 -97.49 76.99
CA PHE A 283 39.24 -97.96 78.38
C PHE A 283 40.35 -97.21 79.16
N SER A 284 40.26 -97.26 80.49
CA SER A 284 41.17 -96.62 81.43
C SER A 284 42.48 -97.41 81.62
N SER A 285 43.48 -96.81 82.27
CA SER A 285 44.06 -97.41 83.49
C SER A 285 44.96 -96.45 84.26
N THR A 286 45.22 -96.81 85.52
CA THR A 286 45.96 -96.02 86.50
C THR A 286 46.91 -96.96 87.26
N VAL A 287 48.10 -96.47 87.62
CA VAL A 287 49.07 -97.09 88.56
C VAL A 287 49.80 -98.37 88.08
N SER A 288 51.07 -98.46 88.51
CA SER A 288 51.69 -99.63 89.18
C SER A 288 52.84 -100.40 88.48
N TYR A 289 53.81 -100.76 89.33
CA TYR A 289 54.96 -101.68 89.19
C TYR A 289 55.73 -101.77 87.86
N GLY A 290 57.02 -101.42 87.92
CA GLY A 290 58.01 -101.84 86.92
C GLY A 290 58.69 -103.17 87.27
N SER A 291 59.60 -103.61 86.40
CA SER A 291 60.59 -104.66 86.70
C SER A 291 61.95 -104.29 86.10
N SER A 292 63.00 -104.80 86.73
CA SER A 292 64.40 -104.53 86.38
C SER A 292 64.86 -105.34 85.16
N VAL A 293 65.87 -104.85 84.42
CA VAL A 293 67.24 -105.40 84.45
C VAL A 293 68.21 -104.50 83.65
N MET A 294 69.16 -103.90 84.39
CA MET A 294 70.54 -103.53 84.01
C MET A 294 70.82 -102.87 82.63
N GLY A 295 71.07 -101.56 82.65
CA GLY A 295 71.72 -100.75 81.60
C GLY A 295 72.38 -99.50 82.23
N ALA A 296 73.36 -98.88 81.58
CA ALA A 296 74.25 -97.89 82.22
C ALA A 296 73.55 -96.55 82.59
N HIS A 297 73.97 -95.94 83.71
CA HIS A 297 73.42 -94.66 84.21
C HIS A 297 73.65 -93.48 83.24
N ASP A 298 74.75 -93.51 82.49
CA ASP A 298 75.13 -92.44 81.55
C ASP A 298 74.17 -92.34 80.35
N GLU A 299 73.62 -93.46 79.88
CA GLU A 299 72.62 -93.49 78.80
C GLU A 299 71.34 -92.74 79.20
N LEU A 300 70.88 -92.92 80.44
CA LEU A 300 69.72 -92.18 80.99
C LEU A 300 70.01 -90.68 81.10
N LEU A 301 71.22 -90.29 81.52
CA LEU A 301 71.63 -88.89 81.58
C LEU A 301 71.76 -88.26 80.19
N GLN A 302 72.21 -89.01 79.19
CA GLN A 302 72.29 -88.57 77.80
C GLN A 302 70.89 -88.43 77.18
N VAL A 303 70.00 -89.40 77.41
CA VAL A 303 68.59 -89.33 77.00
C VAL A 303 67.86 -88.16 77.65
N LEU A 304 68.11 -87.85 78.94
CA LEU A 304 67.49 -86.69 79.60
C LEU A 304 67.99 -85.34 79.07
N LYS A 305 69.28 -85.23 78.73
CA LYS A 305 69.84 -84.03 78.07
C LYS A 305 69.27 -83.85 76.65
N GLU A 306 69.22 -84.94 75.88
CA GLU A 306 68.69 -84.93 74.52
C GLU A 306 67.18 -84.66 74.51
N LYS A 307 66.42 -85.22 75.47
CA LYS A 307 65.01 -84.89 75.71
C LYS A 307 64.85 -83.39 75.96
N MET A 308 65.60 -82.80 76.90
CA MET A 308 65.52 -81.35 77.18
C MET A 308 65.90 -80.50 75.96
N ARG A 309 66.88 -80.93 75.16
CA ARG A 309 67.27 -80.27 73.90
C ARG A 309 66.15 -80.32 72.86
N LEU A 310 65.49 -81.46 72.73
CA LEU A 310 64.36 -81.67 71.81
C LEU A 310 63.08 -80.97 72.29
N GLU A 311 62.83 -80.90 73.60
CA GLU A 311 61.72 -80.13 74.19
C GLU A 311 61.90 -78.64 73.92
N GLY A 312 63.09 -78.08 74.15
CA GLY A 312 63.37 -76.67 73.79
C GLY A 312 63.30 -76.38 72.29
N GLN A 313 63.67 -77.33 71.43
CA GLN A 313 63.46 -77.21 69.98
C GLN A 313 61.98 -77.30 69.60
N LEU A 314 61.19 -78.14 70.28
CA LEU A 314 59.74 -78.25 70.07
C LEU A 314 59.02 -76.97 70.52
N GLU A 315 59.41 -76.38 71.66
CA GLU A 315 58.88 -75.09 72.14
C GLU A 315 59.27 -73.93 71.21
N SER A 316 60.49 -73.92 70.67
CA SER A 316 60.91 -72.95 69.64
C SER A 316 60.06 -73.10 68.36
N LEU A 317 59.95 -74.31 67.82
CA LEU A 317 59.21 -74.56 66.58
C LEU A 317 57.69 -74.37 66.73
N THR A 318 57.11 -74.64 67.92
CA THR A 318 55.69 -74.38 68.18
C THR A 318 55.39 -72.92 68.45
N SER A 319 56.29 -72.17 69.09
CA SER A 319 56.14 -70.71 69.21
C SER A 319 56.29 -70.02 67.84
N GLU A 320 57.30 -70.40 67.05
CA GLU A 320 57.50 -69.94 65.66
C GLU A 320 56.29 -70.27 64.76
N ALA A 321 55.77 -71.51 64.79
CA ALA A 321 54.56 -71.88 64.07
C ALA A 321 53.31 -71.12 64.57
N SER A 322 53.20 -70.84 65.88
CA SER A 322 52.09 -70.04 66.42
C SER A 322 52.17 -68.57 66.01
N GLN A 323 53.37 -68.05 65.76
CA GLN A 323 53.60 -66.69 65.26
C GLN A 323 53.30 -66.63 63.75
N ALA A 324 53.81 -67.56 62.95
CA ALA A 324 53.50 -67.65 61.52
C ALA A 324 52.00 -67.84 61.25
N LEU A 325 51.27 -68.51 62.15
CA LEU A 325 49.80 -68.59 62.09
C LEU A 325 49.11 -67.24 62.39
N LYS A 326 49.62 -66.45 63.35
CA LYS A 326 49.11 -65.10 63.62
C LYS A 326 49.37 -64.17 62.46
N GLU A 327 50.60 -64.12 61.96
CA GLU A 327 51.00 -63.33 60.81
C GLU A 327 50.18 -63.71 59.57
N LYS A 328 49.88 -65.01 59.37
CA LYS A 328 48.92 -65.45 58.33
C LYS A 328 47.52 -64.90 58.57
N THR A 329 46.97 -64.95 59.78
CA THR A 329 45.62 -64.41 60.06
C THR A 329 45.56 -62.89 59.95
N GLU A 330 46.64 -62.18 60.29
CA GLU A 330 46.76 -60.73 60.17
C GLU A 330 46.81 -60.33 58.69
N LEU A 331 47.69 -60.95 57.88
CA LEU A 331 47.72 -60.76 56.43
C LEU A 331 46.40 -61.16 55.74
N GLN A 332 45.71 -62.19 56.22
CA GLN A 332 44.42 -62.61 55.68
C GLN A 332 43.31 -61.61 56.03
N ALA A 333 43.37 -60.95 57.20
CA ALA A 333 42.47 -59.86 57.57
C ALA A 333 42.79 -58.56 56.79
N GLU A 334 44.07 -58.23 56.58
CA GLU A 334 44.48 -57.10 55.75
C GLU A 334 44.04 -57.28 54.29
N LEU A 335 44.22 -58.46 53.71
CA LEU A 335 43.81 -58.78 52.35
C LEU A 335 42.28 -58.72 52.20
N ALA A 336 41.52 -59.17 53.20
CA ALA A 336 40.07 -59.02 53.24
C ALA A 336 39.65 -57.53 53.29
N ALA A 337 40.27 -56.73 54.17
CA ALA A 337 40.00 -55.30 54.30
C ALA A 337 40.40 -54.49 53.05
N LEU A 338 41.44 -54.92 52.33
CA LEU A 338 41.86 -54.30 51.07
C LEU A 338 40.90 -54.68 49.93
N ASN A 339 40.40 -55.92 49.90
CA ASN A 339 39.37 -56.36 48.96
C ASN A 339 38.02 -55.64 49.15
N THR A 340 37.54 -55.47 50.39
CA THR A 340 36.29 -54.72 50.64
C THR A 340 36.44 -53.25 50.27
N ARG A 341 37.59 -52.64 50.58
CA ARG A 341 37.89 -51.25 50.18
C ARG A 341 37.98 -51.07 48.66
N LEU A 342 38.55 -52.04 47.95
CA LEU A 342 38.61 -52.03 46.48
C LEU A 342 37.21 -52.19 45.86
N ARG A 343 36.36 -53.08 46.39
CA ARG A 343 34.96 -53.24 45.95
C ARG A 343 34.16 -51.95 46.17
N ALA A 344 34.21 -51.37 47.36
CA ALA A 344 33.55 -50.09 47.65
C ALA A 344 33.99 -48.97 46.70
N GLN A 345 35.28 -48.90 46.34
CA GLN A 345 35.79 -47.93 45.38
C GLN A 345 35.33 -48.22 43.92
N CYS A 346 35.18 -49.49 43.54
CA CYS A 346 34.59 -49.88 42.25
C CYS A 346 33.08 -49.56 42.18
N GLU A 347 32.36 -49.68 43.29
CA GLU A 347 30.94 -49.35 43.38
C GLU A 347 30.71 -47.84 43.44
N GLU A 348 31.52 -47.08 44.18
CA GLU A 348 31.48 -45.62 44.18
C GLU A 348 31.79 -45.04 42.79
N THR A 349 32.77 -45.60 42.08
CA THR A 349 33.06 -45.21 40.69
C THR A 349 31.98 -45.66 39.69
N ARG A 350 31.34 -46.82 39.88
CA ARG A 350 30.16 -47.22 39.09
C ARG A 350 28.99 -46.26 39.32
N LEU A 351 28.64 -45.98 40.57
CA LEU A 351 27.55 -45.06 40.94
C LEU A 351 27.84 -43.62 40.50
N SER A 352 29.10 -43.17 40.51
CA SER A 352 29.46 -41.87 39.95
C SER A 352 29.31 -41.84 38.42
N SER A 353 29.69 -42.91 37.72
CA SER A 353 29.49 -43.05 36.27
C SER A 353 28.02 -43.11 35.88
N GLU A 354 27.19 -43.84 36.63
CA GLU A 354 25.73 -43.92 36.42
C GLU A 354 25.03 -42.58 36.68
N ARG A 355 25.41 -41.86 37.76
CA ARG A 355 24.96 -40.48 38.00
C ARG A 355 25.42 -39.54 36.89
N GLN A 356 26.66 -39.65 36.42
CA GLN A 356 27.20 -38.80 35.35
C GLN A 356 26.53 -39.08 34.00
N ALA A 357 26.17 -40.33 33.70
CA ALA A 357 25.38 -40.70 32.53
C ALA A 357 23.93 -40.17 32.63
N SER A 358 23.30 -40.27 33.80
CA SER A 358 21.97 -39.70 34.06
C SER A 358 21.97 -38.19 33.84
N LEU A 359 22.88 -37.46 34.49
CA LEU A 359 23.06 -36.01 34.33
C LEU A 359 23.40 -35.61 32.90
N ALA A 360 24.19 -36.41 32.16
CA ALA A 360 24.47 -36.15 30.75
C ALA A 360 23.20 -36.30 29.88
N SER A 361 22.33 -37.26 30.19
CA SER A 361 21.06 -37.44 29.49
C SER A 361 20.08 -36.30 29.79
N GLU A 362 19.98 -35.88 31.06
CA GLU A 362 19.14 -34.75 31.50
C GLU A 362 19.60 -33.43 30.88
N VAL A 363 20.91 -33.14 30.90
CA VAL A 363 21.51 -31.99 30.20
C VAL A 363 21.28 -32.06 28.69
N SER A 364 21.17 -33.25 28.09
CA SER A 364 20.82 -33.39 26.67
C SER A 364 19.36 -33.08 26.38
N SER A 365 18.43 -33.48 27.26
CA SER A 365 17.00 -33.14 27.16
C SER A 365 16.79 -31.63 27.33
N LEU A 366 17.35 -31.05 28.39
CA LEU A 366 17.28 -29.61 28.66
C LEU A 366 17.89 -28.78 27.53
N ARG A 367 18.94 -29.25 26.84
CA ARG A 367 19.48 -28.60 25.63
C ARG A 367 18.53 -28.70 24.44
N SER A 368 17.86 -29.84 24.25
CA SER A 368 16.84 -30.04 23.21
C SER A 368 15.61 -29.14 23.44
N GLU A 369 15.12 -29.11 24.67
CA GLU A 369 13.99 -28.27 25.11
C GLU A 369 14.31 -26.78 24.99
N ARG A 370 15.50 -26.35 25.45
CA ARG A 370 15.98 -24.96 25.27
C ARG A 370 16.09 -24.61 23.78
N GLY A 371 16.61 -25.51 22.95
CA GLY A 371 16.64 -25.35 21.49
C GLY A 371 15.26 -25.44 20.81
N GLY A 372 14.23 -25.93 21.50
CA GLY A 372 12.83 -25.83 21.12
C GLY A 372 12.25 -24.45 21.45
N LEU A 373 12.45 -23.99 22.68
CA LEU A 373 12.03 -22.67 23.16
C LEU A 373 12.71 -21.53 22.39
N GLU A 374 14.01 -21.65 22.08
CA GLU A 374 14.74 -20.68 21.23
C GLU A 374 14.08 -20.52 19.85
N ARG A 375 13.68 -21.62 19.20
CA ARG A 375 12.97 -21.58 17.91
C ARG A 375 11.56 -21.03 18.03
N ALA A 376 10.83 -21.39 19.09
CA ALA A 376 9.49 -20.85 19.34
C ALA A 376 9.54 -19.34 19.61
N MET A 377 10.56 -18.84 20.31
CA MET A 377 10.78 -17.40 20.50
C MET A 377 11.09 -16.69 19.19
N THR A 378 11.97 -17.24 18.33
CA THR A 378 12.23 -16.63 17.01
C THR A 378 10.99 -16.64 16.13
N GLU A 379 10.22 -17.72 16.10
CA GLU A 379 9.01 -17.82 15.27
C GLU A 379 7.88 -16.89 15.76
N LEU A 380 7.75 -16.69 17.09
CA LEU A 380 6.87 -15.67 17.65
C LEU A 380 7.37 -14.24 17.37
N GLN A 381 8.68 -14.03 17.32
CA GLN A 381 9.27 -12.72 17.01
C GLN A 381 9.10 -12.37 15.52
N ASP A 382 9.34 -13.31 14.62
CA ASP A 382 9.08 -13.18 13.18
C ASP A 382 7.59 -12.86 12.92
N GLN A 383 6.68 -13.56 13.61
CA GLN A 383 5.24 -13.26 13.56
C GLN A 383 4.92 -11.85 14.09
N LEU A 384 5.57 -11.41 15.15
CA LEU A 384 5.34 -10.07 15.73
C LEU A 384 5.88 -8.96 14.80
N GLU A 385 7.00 -9.19 14.11
CA GLU A 385 7.51 -8.31 13.07
C GLU A 385 6.59 -8.29 11.83
N GLU A 386 6.03 -9.43 11.39
CA GLU A 386 5.01 -9.50 10.34
C GLU A 386 3.74 -8.73 10.74
N LYS A 387 3.24 -8.90 11.97
CA LYS A 387 2.07 -8.15 12.47
C LYS A 387 2.35 -6.65 12.54
N ASN A 388 3.55 -6.23 12.92
CA ASN A 388 3.94 -4.82 12.94
C ASN A 388 4.00 -4.22 11.52
N ALA A 389 4.59 -4.94 10.55
CA ALA A 389 4.58 -4.53 9.14
C ALA A 389 3.15 -4.45 8.58
N GLY A 390 2.27 -5.40 8.95
CA GLY A 390 0.84 -5.38 8.65
C GLY A 390 0.14 -4.15 9.22
N MET A 391 0.33 -3.85 10.51
CA MET A 391 -0.21 -2.66 11.18
C MET A 391 0.29 -1.36 10.54
N GLU A 392 1.56 -1.28 10.18
CA GLU A 392 2.11 -0.14 9.42
C GLU A 392 1.45 0.03 8.05
N SER A 393 1.19 -1.06 7.33
CA SER A 393 0.51 -0.99 6.02
C SER A 393 -0.94 -0.51 6.17
N LEU A 394 -1.67 -1.05 7.15
CA LEU A 394 -3.05 -0.67 7.44
C LEU A 394 -3.16 0.78 7.93
N SER A 395 -2.14 1.27 8.66
CA SER A 395 -2.04 2.68 9.08
C SER A 395 -1.82 3.62 7.90
N LYS A 396 -1.00 3.23 6.92
CA LYS A 396 -0.77 3.99 5.68
C LYS A 396 -2.05 4.02 4.82
N ASP A 397 -2.75 2.90 4.71
CA ASP A 397 -4.04 2.83 4.00
C ASP A 397 -5.14 3.65 4.70
N LEU A 398 -5.19 3.67 6.03
CA LEU A 398 -6.08 4.54 6.80
C LEU A 398 -5.78 6.02 6.54
N GLN A 399 -4.51 6.44 6.58
CA GLN A 399 -4.13 7.82 6.24
C GLN A 399 -4.49 8.19 4.79
N LEU A 400 -4.36 7.24 3.84
CA LEU A 400 -4.79 7.47 2.46
C LEU A 400 -6.31 7.64 2.39
N ALA A 401 -7.09 6.82 3.09
CA ALA A 401 -8.55 6.95 3.18
C ALA A 401 -8.98 8.28 3.81
N GLU A 402 -8.36 8.70 4.92
CA GLU A 402 -8.57 10.00 5.55
C GLU A 402 -8.28 11.16 4.59
N GLN A 403 -7.17 11.10 3.85
CA GLN A 403 -6.86 12.10 2.84
C GLN A 403 -7.87 12.13 1.69
N GLN A 404 -8.40 10.98 1.24
CA GLN A 404 -9.46 10.97 0.25
C GLN A 404 -10.76 11.55 0.81
N TYR A 405 -11.09 11.28 2.08
CA TYR A 405 -12.25 11.88 2.76
C TYR A 405 -12.12 13.41 2.86
N GLN A 406 -10.95 13.91 3.26
CA GLN A 406 -10.66 15.36 3.30
C GLN A 406 -10.77 16.01 1.91
N ARG A 407 -10.24 15.37 0.85
CA ARG A 407 -10.40 15.83 -0.54
C ARG A 407 -11.86 15.81 -1.01
N LEU A 408 -12.65 14.83 -0.55
CA LEU A 408 -14.07 14.74 -0.88
C LEU A 408 -14.88 15.83 -0.16
N MET A 409 -14.60 16.09 1.12
CA MET A 409 -15.18 17.18 1.90
C MET A 409 -14.90 18.54 1.26
N GLY A 410 -13.65 18.84 0.90
CA GLY A 410 -13.30 20.08 0.20
C GLY A 410 -14.07 20.25 -1.13
N ARG A 411 -14.23 19.17 -1.91
CA ARG A 411 -15.07 19.21 -3.14
C ARG A 411 -16.55 19.43 -2.84
N VAL A 412 -17.07 18.96 -1.70
CA VAL A 412 -18.45 19.22 -1.27
C VAL A 412 -18.60 20.68 -0.83
N GLU A 413 -17.62 21.25 -0.14
CA GLU A 413 -17.58 22.67 0.25
C GLU A 413 -17.50 23.59 -0.99
N ASP A 414 -16.61 23.29 -1.95
CA ASP A 414 -16.54 23.99 -3.25
C ASP A 414 -17.88 23.91 -4.00
N MET A 415 -18.52 22.73 -3.99
CA MET A 415 -19.83 22.54 -4.63
C MET A 415 -20.94 23.30 -3.91
N GLN A 416 -20.92 23.40 -2.58
CA GLN A 416 -21.87 24.21 -1.80
C GLN A 416 -21.68 25.72 -2.05
N GLN A 417 -20.44 26.19 -2.17
CA GLN A 417 -20.13 27.56 -2.59
C GLN A 417 -20.61 27.83 -4.02
N SER A 418 -20.40 26.88 -4.94
CA SER A 418 -20.93 26.98 -6.30
C SER A 418 -22.47 27.02 -6.32
N LEU A 419 -23.14 26.13 -5.60
CA LEU A 419 -24.61 26.08 -5.53
C LEU A 419 -25.19 27.36 -4.93
N SER A 420 -24.67 27.85 -3.80
CA SER A 420 -25.14 29.10 -3.19
C SER A 420 -24.89 30.32 -4.09
N SER A 421 -23.77 30.39 -4.82
CA SER A 421 -23.57 31.44 -5.83
C SER A 421 -24.60 31.38 -6.98
N ARG A 422 -25.00 30.17 -7.38
CA ARG A 422 -26.03 29.95 -8.41
C ARG A 422 -27.41 30.28 -7.89
N ASP A 423 -27.75 29.95 -6.65
CA ASP A 423 -29.01 30.33 -6.01
C ASP A 423 -29.16 31.86 -5.91
N ILE A 424 -28.07 32.61 -5.67
CA ILE A 424 -28.07 34.08 -5.76
C ILE A 424 -28.45 34.53 -7.19
N THR A 425 -27.76 34.02 -8.23
CA THR A 425 -28.09 34.40 -9.62
C THR A 425 -29.52 34.00 -10.05
N VAL A 426 -30.05 32.89 -9.51
CA VAL A 426 -31.44 32.48 -9.72
C VAL A 426 -32.42 33.40 -8.97
N GLY A 427 -32.02 33.93 -7.81
CA GLY A 427 -32.72 34.99 -7.10
C GLY A 427 -32.82 36.28 -7.92
N ASP A 428 -31.69 36.75 -8.46
CA ASP A 428 -31.62 37.94 -9.32
C ASP A 428 -32.50 37.78 -10.58
N LEU A 429 -32.39 36.64 -11.26
CA LEU A 429 -33.22 36.32 -12.43
C LEU A 429 -34.71 36.26 -12.09
N ARG A 430 -35.09 35.71 -10.92
CA ARG A 430 -36.49 35.73 -10.43
C ARG A 430 -36.97 37.15 -10.17
N GLN A 431 -36.13 38.03 -9.63
CA GLN A 431 -36.46 39.44 -9.38
C GLN A 431 -36.61 40.23 -10.70
N GLN A 432 -35.80 39.94 -11.71
CA GLN A 432 -35.98 40.50 -13.06
C GLN A 432 -37.29 40.01 -13.69
N LEU A 433 -37.62 38.72 -13.54
CA LEU A 433 -38.83 38.13 -14.09
C LEU A 433 -40.11 38.70 -13.44
N THR A 434 -40.12 38.92 -12.11
CA THR A 434 -41.26 39.62 -11.46
C THR A 434 -41.38 41.08 -11.89
N GLY A 435 -40.26 41.77 -12.13
CA GLY A 435 -40.25 43.12 -12.72
C GLY A 435 -40.89 43.17 -14.11
N LEU A 436 -40.52 42.24 -15.00
CA LEU A 436 -41.12 42.11 -16.34
C LEU A 436 -42.61 41.71 -16.28
N HIS A 437 -43.00 40.85 -15.34
CA HIS A 437 -44.38 40.43 -15.18
C HIS A 437 -45.30 41.59 -14.75
N ALA A 438 -44.81 42.47 -13.87
CA ALA A 438 -45.53 43.69 -13.48
C ALA A 438 -45.72 44.67 -14.66
N GLN A 439 -44.72 44.79 -15.55
CA GLN A 439 -44.83 45.61 -16.76
C GLN A 439 -45.88 45.04 -17.74
N LEU A 440 -45.89 43.72 -17.94
CA LEU A 440 -46.89 43.07 -18.79
C LEU A 440 -48.32 43.32 -18.29
N GLN A 441 -48.54 43.16 -16.98
CA GLN A 441 -49.85 43.34 -16.35
C GLN A 441 -50.38 44.79 -16.50
N GLN A 442 -49.50 45.78 -16.50
CA GLN A 442 -49.88 47.18 -16.79
C GLN A 442 -50.39 47.34 -18.23
N VAL A 443 -49.66 46.81 -19.21
CA VAL A 443 -50.02 46.90 -20.65
C VAL A 443 -51.35 46.20 -20.94
N GLU A 444 -51.64 45.08 -20.27
CA GLU A 444 -52.92 44.39 -20.38
C GLU A 444 -54.10 45.23 -19.84
N ALA A 445 -53.91 45.94 -18.73
CA ALA A 445 -54.92 46.83 -18.16
C ALA A 445 -55.21 48.04 -19.09
N GLU A 446 -54.17 48.64 -19.67
CA GLU A 446 -54.30 49.74 -20.65
C GLU A 446 -55.05 49.27 -21.92
N ARG A 447 -54.74 48.07 -22.42
CA ARG A 447 -55.43 47.45 -23.56
C ARG A 447 -56.92 47.18 -23.26
N ALA A 448 -57.25 46.72 -22.06
CA ALA A 448 -58.64 46.48 -21.66
C ALA A 448 -59.47 47.79 -21.64
N ALA A 449 -58.89 48.89 -21.15
CA ALA A 449 -59.53 50.20 -21.10
C ALA A 449 -59.78 50.83 -22.49
N LEU A 450 -58.95 50.52 -23.49
CA LEU A 450 -59.19 50.92 -24.88
C LEU A 450 -60.33 50.11 -25.52
N ASN A 451 -60.42 48.81 -25.24
CA ASN A 451 -61.34 47.91 -25.92
C ASN A 451 -62.81 48.17 -25.53
N SER A 452 -63.09 48.49 -24.27
CA SER A 452 -64.44 48.90 -23.83
C SER A 452 -64.91 50.21 -24.49
N ARG A 453 -63.99 51.15 -24.72
CA ARG A 453 -64.25 52.44 -25.38
C ARG A 453 -64.55 52.32 -26.87
N LEU A 454 -64.02 51.28 -27.53
CA LEU A 454 -64.41 50.89 -28.89
C LEU A 454 -65.83 50.30 -28.91
N GLN A 455 -66.13 49.41 -27.96
CA GLN A 455 -67.43 48.73 -27.88
C GLN A 455 -68.60 49.70 -27.67
N THR A 456 -68.43 50.77 -26.88
CA THR A 456 -69.45 51.82 -26.72
C THR A 456 -69.79 52.53 -28.02
N SER A 457 -68.79 52.82 -28.88
CA SER A 457 -69.03 53.48 -30.18
C SER A 457 -69.72 52.55 -31.19
N GLN A 458 -69.45 51.24 -31.13
CA GLN A 458 -70.13 50.26 -31.99
C GLN A 458 -71.62 50.10 -31.64
N ALA A 459 -72.00 50.26 -30.37
CA ALA A 459 -73.40 50.21 -29.95
C ALA A 459 -74.23 51.38 -30.52
N GLU A 460 -73.65 52.58 -30.59
CA GLU A 460 -74.29 53.79 -31.13
C GLU A 460 -74.63 53.64 -32.63
N ALA A 461 -73.76 52.99 -33.41
CA ALA A 461 -73.96 52.73 -34.83
C ALA A 461 -75.07 51.69 -35.11
N GLY A 462 -75.34 50.78 -34.18
CA GLY A 462 -76.28 49.66 -34.36
C GLY A 462 -77.77 50.06 -34.43
N HIS A 463 -78.12 51.27 -33.98
CA HIS A 463 -79.51 51.71 -33.84
C HIS A 463 -80.24 52.09 -35.16
N MET A 464 -79.58 52.00 -36.33
CA MET A 464 -79.94 52.79 -37.52
C MET A 464 -80.51 52.05 -38.76
N THR A 465 -81.02 50.82 -38.66
CA THR A 465 -81.85 50.24 -39.75
C THR A 465 -82.82 49.14 -39.29
N GLN A 466 -84.12 49.25 -39.61
CA GLN A 466 -85.16 48.33 -39.12
C GLN A 466 -86.23 47.96 -40.18
N ILE A 467 -85.83 47.58 -41.39
CA ILE A 467 -86.77 47.26 -42.50
C ILE A 467 -86.65 45.81 -43.05
N GLY A 468 -85.52 45.11 -42.86
CA GLY A 468 -85.32 43.75 -43.40
C GLY A 468 -86.10 42.61 -42.72
N VAL A 469 -86.80 42.87 -41.62
CA VAL A 469 -87.35 41.83 -40.73
C VAL A 469 -88.44 40.97 -41.41
N LEU A 470 -89.24 41.54 -42.31
CA LEU A 470 -90.41 40.85 -42.89
C LEU A 470 -90.10 39.93 -44.08
N GLU A 471 -88.94 40.05 -44.73
CA GLU A 471 -88.49 39.07 -45.72
C GLU A 471 -87.70 37.93 -45.06
N ASN A 472 -86.91 38.23 -44.02
CA ASN A 472 -86.20 37.24 -43.22
C ASN A 472 -87.13 36.14 -42.69
N LEU A 473 -88.26 36.52 -42.07
CA LEU A 473 -89.27 35.58 -41.52
C LEU A 473 -89.82 34.57 -42.56
N LYS A 474 -89.73 34.88 -43.85
CA LYS A 474 -90.23 34.03 -44.95
C LYS A 474 -89.14 33.08 -45.48
N ILE A 475 -87.90 33.56 -45.52
CA ILE A 475 -86.70 32.73 -45.77
C ILE A 475 -86.48 31.76 -44.60
N GLU A 476 -86.69 32.23 -43.37
CA GLU A 476 -86.61 31.44 -42.14
C GLU A 476 -87.53 30.22 -42.14
N ASN A 477 -88.76 30.28 -42.67
CA ASN A 477 -89.65 29.12 -42.62
C ASN A 477 -89.14 27.92 -43.46
N VAL A 478 -88.58 28.21 -44.64
CA VAL A 478 -87.93 27.20 -45.50
C VAL A 478 -86.61 26.73 -44.87
N ASN A 479 -85.80 27.67 -44.37
CA ASN A 479 -84.56 27.36 -43.67
C ASN A 479 -84.81 26.50 -42.43
N LEU A 480 -85.83 26.77 -41.61
CA LEU A 480 -86.20 26.00 -40.42
C LEU A 480 -86.59 24.57 -40.79
N SER A 481 -87.27 24.35 -41.92
CA SER A 481 -87.62 23.02 -42.40
C SER A 481 -86.38 22.22 -42.84
N HIS A 482 -85.45 22.88 -43.55
CA HIS A 482 -84.16 22.27 -43.92
C HIS A 482 -83.26 22.05 -42.71
N GLN A 483 -83.17 23.02 -41.80
CA GLN A 483 -82.47 22.92 -40.52
C GLN A 483 -83.07 21.80 -39.66
N LEU A 484 -84.37 21.52 -39.71
CA LEU A 484 -84.97 20.40 -38.95
C LEU A 484 -84.55 19.03 -39.51
N THR A 485 -84.34 18.90 -40.83
CA THR A 485 -83.80 17.66 -41.40
C THR A 485 -82.29 17.55 -41.17
N GLU A 486 -81.55 18.66 -41.31
CA GLU A 486 -80.12 18.70 -41.00
C GLU A 486 -79.83 18.47 -39.52
N THR A 487 -80.53 19.12 -38.59
CA THR A 487 -80.30 18.91 -37.14
C THR A 487 -80.63 17.50 -36.71
N LYS A 488 -81.63 16.83 -37.31
CA LYS A 488 -81.86 15.40 -37.10
C LYS A 488 -80.70 14.56 -37.63
N HIS A 489 -80.19 14.81 -38.83
CA HIS A 489 -79.07 14.05 -39.39
C HIS A 489 -77.74 14.34 -38.67
N ARG A 490 -77.48 15.59 -38.28
CA ARG A 490 -76.38 16.01 -37.41
C ARG A 490 -76.50 15.35 -36.03
N SER A 491 -77.70 15.29 -35.43
CA SER A 491 -77.92 14.62 -34.14
C SER A 491 -77.74 13.10 -34.22
N ILE A 492 -78.08 12.47 -35.34
CA ILE A 492 -77.76 11.05 -35.59
C ILE A 492 -76.24 10.87 -35.68
N LYS A 493 -75.54 11.67 -36.49
CA LYS A 493 -74.08 11.64 -36.59
C LYS A 493 -73.37 11.95 -35.28
N GLU A 494 -73.94 12.81 -34.44
CA GLU A 494 -73.40 13.12 -33.12
C GLU A 494 -73.66 11.97 -32.13
N LYS A 495 -74.80 11.28 -32.23
CA LYS A 495 -75.04 10.04 -31.46
C LYS A 495 -74.13 8.89 -31.92
N GLU A 496 -73.84 8.79 -33.21
CA GLU A 496 -72.87 7.84 -33.76
C GLU A 496 -71.45 8.16 -33.25
N ARG A 497 -71.04 9.43 -33.24
CA ARG A 497 -69.78 9.89 -32.62
C ARG A 497 -69.73 9.58 -31.12
N ILE A 498 -70.78 9.90 -30.37
CA ILE A 498 -70.87 9.63 -28.92
C ILE A 498 -70.83 8.12 -28.67
N ALA A 499 -71.48 7.29 -29.49
CA ALA A 499 -71.40 5.84 -29.37
C ALA A 499 -69.98 5.30 -29.62
N VAL A 500 -69.29 5.80 -30.64
CA VAL A 500 -67.87 5.45 -30.92
C VAL A 500 -66.94 5.97 -29.81
N GLN A 501 -67.20 7.16 -29.26
CA GLN A 501 -66.45 7.71 -28.12
C GLN A 501 -66.67 6.87 -26.85
N LEU A 502 -67.90 6.42 -26.58
CA LEU A 502 -68.19 5.52 -25.45
C LEU A 502 -67.53 4.15 -25.64
N GLN A 503 -67.49 3.62 -26.87
CA GLN A 503 -66.76 2.38 -27.17
C GLN A 503 -65.23 2.54 -27.07
N SER A 504 -64.68 3.72 -27.41
CA SER A 504 -63.29 4.06 -27.09
C SER A 504 -63.09 4.04 -25.59
N ILE A 505 -63.85 4.82 -24.83
CA ILE A 505 -63.74 4.92 -23.37
C ILE A 505 -63.90 3.55 -22.69
N GLU A 506 -64.77 2.66 -23.19
CA GLU A 506 -64.90 1.28 -22.69
C GLU A 506 -63.65 0.43 -22.98
N ALA A 507 -63.07 0.51 -24.17
CA ALA A 507 -61.81 -0.15 -24.51
C ALA A 507 -60.62 0.43 -23.73
N ASP A 508 -60.53 1.76 -23.64
CA ASP A 508 -59.53 2.51 -22.89
C ASP A 508 -59.58 2.11 -21.41
N MET A 509 -60.79 2.07 -20.81
CA MET A 509 -61.02 1.59 -19.44
C MET A 509 -60.59 0.13 -19.25
N LEU A 510 -60.92 -0.78 -20.17
CA LEU A 510 -60.49 -2.19 -20.09
C LEU A 510 -58.96 -2.35 -20.21
N THR A 511 -58.30 -1.54 -21.04
CA THR A 511 -56.82 -1.51 -21.08
C THR A 511 -56.22 -0.89 -19.82
N GLN A 512 -56.88 0.11 -19.23
CA GLN A 512 -56.48 0.71 -17.96
C GLN A 512 -56.63 -0.29 -16.80
N GLU A 513 -57.72 -1.06 -16.74
CA GLU A 513 -57.91 -2.14 -15.75
C GLU A 513 -56.83 -3.22 -15.92
N ALA A 514 -56.53 -3.65 -17.14
CA ALA A 514 -55.45 -4.60 -17.42
C ALA A 514 -54.06 -4.07 -17.01
N ALA A 515 -53.78 -2.78 -17.27
CA ALA A 515 -52.54 -2.13 -16.84
C ALA A 515 -52.46 -1.98 -15.31
N ILE A 516 -53.58 -1.65 -14.65
CA ILE A 516 -53.66 -1.61 -13.18
C ILE A 516 -53.43 -2.99 -12.58
N GLN A 517 -53.97 -4.06 -13.17
CA GLN A 517 -53.71 -5.43 -12.70
C GLN A 517 -52.23 -5.79 -12.88
N GLN A 518 -51.61 -5.49 -14.04
CA GLN A 518 -50.17 -5.71 -14.24
C GLN A 518 -49.31 -4.93 -13.24
N ILE A 519 -49.70 -3.70 -12.87
CA ILE A 519 -49.04 -2.91 -11.83
C ILE A 519 -49.24 -3.52 -10.44
N GLN A 520 -50.42 -4.09 -10.12
CA GLN A 520 -50.66 -4.80 -8.86
C GLN A 520 -49.86 -6.11 -8.78
N ASP A 521 -49.82 -6.89 -9.86
CA ASP A 521 -49.05 -8.14 -9.94
C ASP A 521 -47.56 -7.85 -9.78
N ALA A 522 -47.02 -6.86 -10.51
CA ALA A 522 -45.63 -6.42 -10.39
C ALA A 522 -45.32 -5.84 -9.00
N LYS A 523 -46.23 -5.08 -8.39
CA LYS A 523 -46.11 -4.61 -7.01
C LYS A 523 -46.02 -5.79 -6.03
N SER A 524 -46.89 -6.79 -6.19
CA SER A 524 -46.88 -7.98 -5.31
C SER A 524 -45.60 -8.80 -5.45
N MET A 525 -45.05 -8.91 -6.67
CA MET A 525 -43.75 -9.53 -6.91
C MET A 525 -42.64 -8.75 -6.18
N VAL A 526 -42.56 -7.43 -6.34
CA VAL A 526 -41.56 -6.60 -5.65
C VAL A 526 -41.73 -6.63 -4.13
N GLU A 527 -42.96 -6.70 -3.61
CA GLU A 527 -43.20 -6.84 -2.16
C GLU A 527 -42.75 -8.22 -1.64
N ASN A 528 -42.95 -9.30 -2.40
CA ASN A 528 -42.43 -10.62 -2.05
C ASN A 528 -40.89 -10.69 -2.15
N ASP A 529 -40.29 -10.11 -3.21
CA ASP A 529 -38.84 -10.06 -3.40
C ASP A 529 -38.18 -9.24 -2.27
N LEU A 530 -38.78 -8.12 -1.85
CA LEU A 530 -38.33 -7.33 -0.71
C LEU A 530 -38.51 -8.07 0.62
N GLN A 531 -39.61 -8.80 0.81
CA GLN A 531 -39.84 -9.61 2.01
C GLN A 531 -38.80 -10.72 2.13
N GLN A 532 -38.53 -11.46 1.05
CA GLN A 532 -37.46 -12.46 1.02
C GLN A 532 -36.09 -11.82 1.31
N LYS A 533 -35.80 -10.63 0.76
CA LYS A 533 -34.54 -9.92 1.04
C LYS A 533 -34.43 -9.43 2.48
N LEU A 534 -35.54 -9.11 3.15
CA LEU A 534 -35.54 -8.82 4.58
C LEU A 534 -35.28 -10.09 5.40
N GLU A 535 -35.91 -11.21 5.07
CA GLU A 535 -35.70 -12.50 5.73
C GLU A 535 -34.26 -13.00 5.57
N GLU A 536 -33.68 -12.91 4.37
CA GLU A 536 -32.25 -13.19 4.13
C GLU A 536 -31.32 -12.30 4.96
N LEU A 537 -31.61 -10.98 5.06
CA LEU A 537 -30.83 -10.05 5.88
C LEU A 537 -31.01 -10.29 7.38
N GLU A 538 -32.14 -10.79 7.84
CA GLU A 538 -32.36 -11.20 9.23
C GLU A 538 -31.61 -12.50 9.55
N GLU A 539 -31.59 -13.49 8.64
CA GLU A 539 -30.75 -14.68 8.77
C GLU A 539 -29.25 -14.35 8.76
N GLU A 540 -28.79 -13.43 7.90
CA GLU A 540 -27.41 -12.94 7.89
C GLU A 540 -27.08 -12.20 9.20
N ARG A 541 -27.98 -11.35 9.69
CA ARG A 541 -27.82 -10.64 10.97
C ARG A 541 -27.74 -11.60 12.15
N GLU A 542 -28.56 -12.66 12.19
CA GLU A 542 -28.43 -13.69 13.20
C GLU A 542 -27.11 -14.47 13.08
N GLN A 543 -26.67 -14.79 11.86
CA GLN A 543 -25.38 -15.44 11.63
C GLN A 543 -24.21 -14.57 12.12
N LEU A 544 -24.26 -13.27 11.87
CA LEU A 544 -23.31 -12.29 12.39
C LEU A 544 -23.36 -12.17 13.92
N LEU A 545 -24.54 -12.18 14.54
CA LEU A 545 -24.66 -12.22 16.01
C LEU A 545 -24.12 -13.53 16.61
N ARG A 546 -24.34 -14.66 15.94
CA ARG A 546 -23.78 -15.98 16.29
C ARG A 546 -22.28 -16.10 16.02
N ALA A 547 -21.72 -15.29 15.14
CA ALA A 547 -20.28 -15.16 14.92
C ALA A 547 -19.64 -14.22 15.97
N ALA A 548 -20.27 -13.09 16.26
CA ALA A 548 -19.82 -12.13 17.27
C ALA A 548 -19.82 -12.77 18.68
N SER A 549 -20.85 -13.53 19.05
CA SER A 549 -20.87 -14.21 20.36
C SER A 549 -19.71 -15.22 20.49
N LYS A 550 -19.41 -15.98 19.42
CA LYS A 550 -18.23 -16.85 19.34
C LYS A 550 -16.91 -16.08 19.40
N SER A 551 -16.80 -14.92 18.74
CA SER A 551 -15.63 -14.04 18.86
C SER A 551 -15.41 -13.67 20.31
N THR A 552 -16.44 -13.15 21.01
CA THR A 552 -16.30 -12.81 22.44
C THR A 552 -16.05 -14.01 23.36
N ALA A 553 -16.41 -15.23 22.95
CA ALA A 553 -16.05 -16.45 23.70
C ALA A 553 -14.56 -16.75 23.54
N LEU A 554 -14.06 -16.80 22.30
CA LEU A 554 -12.64 -16.98 21.99
C LEU A 554 -11.77 -15.86 22.57
N GLU A 555 -12.26 -14.62 22.60
CA GLU A 555 -11.58 -13.48 23.24
C GLU A 555 -11.42 -13.69 24.75
N ARG A 556 -12.42 -14.27 25.43
CA ARG A 556 -12.33 -14.61 26.86
C ARG A 556 -11.38 -15.79 27.11
N GLU A 557 -11.47 -16.84 26.30
CA GLU A 557 -10.56 -18.00 26.37
C GLU A 557 -9.10 -17.56 26.12
N LEU A 558 -8.87 -16.67 25.16
CA LEU A 558 -7.54 -16.12 24.85
C LEU A 558 -7.03 -15.22 26.00
N GLU A 559 -7.89 -14.42 26.62
CA GLU A 559 -7.50 -13.61 27.79
C GLU A 559 -7.23 -14.46 29.04
N GLU A 560 -7.98 -15.55 29.25
CA GLU A 560 -7.70 -16.55 30.31
C GLU A 560 -6.34 -17.23 30.06
N VAL A 561 -6.04 -17.62 28.82
CA VAL A 561 -4.74 -18.15 28.42
C VAL A 561 -3.61 -17.12 28.59
N ARG A 562 -3.84 -15.83 28.32
CA ARG A 562 -2.88 -14.74 28.59
C ARG A 562 -2.60 -14.58 30.08
N VAL A 563 -3.64 -14.58 30.92
CA VAL A 563 -3.48 -14.50 32.39
C VAL A 563 -2.67 -15.72 32.89
N SER A 564 -3.02 -16.92 32.43
CA SER A 564 -2.27 -18.16 32.73
C SER A 564 -0.80 -18.08 32.27
N LEU A 565 -0.54 -17.60 31.05
CA LEU A 565 0.81 -17.40 30.52
C LEU A 565 1.60 -16.39 31.35
N SER A 566 1.03 -15.22 31.67
CA SER A 566 1.69 -14.21 32.52
C SER A 566 2.00 -14.74 33.93
N GLN A 567 1.16 -15.62 34.47
CA GLN A 567 1.42 -16.30 35.74
C GLN A 567 2.58 -17.31 35.61
N LYS A 568 2.70 -17.99 34.45
CA LYS A 568 3.82 -18.90 34.15
C LYS A 568 5.12 -18.17 33.89
N GLU A 569 5.09 -17.02 33.22
CA GLU A 569 6.23 -16.11 33.06
C GLU A 569 6.69 -15.56 34.42
N ALA A 570 5.76 -15.18 35.29
CA ALA A 570 6.07 -14.76 36.66
C ALA A 570 6.74 -15.89 37.46
N GLN A 571 6.25 -17.14 37.35
CA GLN A 571 6.87 -18.33 37.95
C GLN A 571 8.27 -18.61 37.38
N LEU A 572 8.45 -18.57 36.06
CA LEU A 572 9.76 -18.71 35.41
C LEU A 572 10.74 -17.62 35.86
N SER A 573 10.30 -16.37 35.98
CA SER A 573 11.13 -15.28 36.47
C SER A 573 11.58 -15.47 37.92
N ALA A 574 10.79 -16.20 38.74
CA ALA A 574 11.13 -16.53 40.12
C ALA A 574 12.20 -17.64 40.15
N PHE A 575 11.98 -18.74 39.43
CA PHE A 575 12.98 -19.81 39.29
C PHE A 575 14.29 -19.31 38.66
N GLN A 576 14.24 -18.37 37.72
CA GLN A 576 15.46 -17.74 37.17
C GLN A 576 16.21 -16.91 38.23
N ARG A 577 15.51 -16.19 39.10
CA ARG A 577 16.14 -15.46 40.23
C ARG A 577 16.74 -16.44 41.24
N GLU A 578 15.98 -17.45 41.65
CA GLU A 578 16.46 -18.51 42.55
C GLU A 578 17.68 -19.25 41.99
N HIS A 579 17.70 -19.55 40.67
CA HIS A 579 18.86 -20.13 40.00
C HIS A 579 20.07 -19.18 40.00
N VAL A 580 19.87 -17.87 39.81
CA VAL A 580 20.96 -16.88 39.90
C VAL A 580 21.50 -16.77 41.34
N ASP A 581 20.64 -16.79 42.35
CA ASP A 581 21.04 -16.77 43.77
C ASP A 581 21.74 -18.08 44.19
N LEU A 582 21.31 -19.23 43.67
CA LEU A 582 21.98 -20.53 43.83
C LEU A 582 23.36 -20.54 43.13
N MET A 583 23.45 -20.04 41.91
CA MET A 583 24.74 -19.89 41.22
C MET A 583 25.68 -18.93 41.96
N LYS A 584 25.16 -17.83 42.52
CA LYS A 584 25.93 -16.87 43.31
C LYS A 584 26.46 -17.50 44.60
N THR A 585 25.62 -18.19 45.37
CA THR A 585 26.05 -18.89 46.59
C THR A 585 27.00 -20.06 46.29
N LEU A 586 26.84 -20.75 45.15
CA LEU A 586 27.83 -21.73 44.66
C LEU A 586 29.18 -21.05 44.38
N THR A 587 29.22 -19.92 43.68
CA THR A 587 30.49 -19.20 43.45
C THR A 587 31.12 -18.69 44.75
N GLU A 588 30.33 -18.19 45.70
CA GLU A 588 30.83 -17.74 47.01
C GLU A 588 31.43 -18.89 47.83
N THR A 589 30.82 -20.08 47.80
CA THR A 589 31.39 -21.28 48.44
C THR A 589 32.62 -21.81 47.70
N GLN A 590 32.67 -21.70 46.37
CA GLN A 590 33.83 -22.12 45.58
C GLN A 590 35.03 -21.18 45.74
N ASP A 591 34.82 -19.87 45.84
CA ASP A 591 35.87 -18.89 46.16
C ASP A 591 36.39 -19.09 47.59
N ALA A 592 35.51 -19.37 48.55
CA ALA A 592 35.89 -19.73 49.91
C ALA A 592 36.72 -21.03 49.96
N LEU A 593 36.33 -22.04 49.17
CA LEU A 593 37.09 -23.30 49.04
C LEU A 593 38.47 -23.06 48.42
N GLN A 594 38.58 -22.31 47.32
CA GLN A 594 39.87 -21.95 46.73
C GLN A 594 40.73 -21.10 47.68
N SER A 595 40.14 -20.25 48.53
CA SER A 595 40.88 -19.54 49.57
C SER A 595 41.48 -20.51 50.58
N LYS A 596 40.74 -21.54 50.99
CA LYS A 596 41.21 -22.58 51.90
C LYS A 596 42.25 -23.49 51.26
N GLU A 597 42.13 -23.78 49.96
CA GLU A 597 43.14 -24.50 49.19
C GLU A 597 44.47 -23.71 49.12
N ARG A 598 44.42 -22.39 48.89
CA ARG A 598 45.61 -21.52 48.94
C ARG A 598 46.22 -21.42 50.34
N GLU A 599 45.41 -21.38 51.39
CA GLU A 599 45.89 -21.46 52.78
C GLU A 599 46.57 -22.81 53.06
N MET A 600 46.04 -23.91 52.54
CA MET A 600 46.62 -25.25 52.67
C MET A 600 47.96 -25.36 51.93
N GLN A 601 48.03 -24.92 50.67
CA GLN A 601 49.26 -24.87 49.88
C GLN A 601 50.36 -24.01 50.55
N LEU A 602 49.99 -22.91 51.22
CA LEU A 602 50.92 -22.09 51.99
C LEU A 602 51.47 -22.83 53.23
N ILE A 603 50.65 -23.67 53.87
CA ILE A 603 51.05 -24.51 55.00
C ILE A 603 51.94 -25.66 54.52
N GLU A 604 51.61 -26.28 53.39
CA GLU A 604 52.40 -27.34 52.74
C GLU A 604 53.79 -26.83 52.32
N ALA A 605 53.86 -25.73 51.57
CA ALA A 605 55.13 -25.10 51.19
C ALA A 605 55.98 -24.67 52.40
N ARG A 606 55.34 -24.24 53.50
CA ARG A 606 56.04 -23.94 54.76
C ARG A 606 56.53 -25.20 55.47
N PHE A 607 55.82 -26.32 55.36
CA PHE A 607 56.27 -27.61 55.88
C PHE A 607 57.46 -28.15 55.07
N GLU A 608 57.41 -28.06 53.74
CA GLU A 608 58.53 -28.37 52.84
C GLU A 608 59.75 -27.48 53.12
N GLN A 609 59.56 -26.17 53.36
CA GLN A 609 60.65 -25.29 53.77
C GLN A 609 61.27 -25.73 55.10
N LEU A 610 60.47 -26.04 56.11
CA LEU A 610 60.97 -26.51 57.41
C LEU A 610 61.68 -27.87 57.32
N GLN A 611 61.24 -28.75 56.40
CA GLN A 611 61.93 -30.00 56.10
C GLN A 611 63.27 -29.75 55.40
N ALA A 612 63.31 -28.84 54.41
CA ALA A 612 64.55 -28.46 53.73
C ALA A 612 65.55 -27.76 54.67
N GLU A 613 65.09 -26.89 55.58
CA GLU A 613 65.92 -26.29 56.62
C GLU A 613 66.47 -27.35 57.60
N LEU A 614 65.68 -28.38 57.93
CA LEU A 614 66.11 -29.50 58.76
C LEU A 614 67.15 -30.38 58.05
N ASP A 615 66.96 -30.66 56.76
CA ASP A 615 67.88 -31.46 55.95
C ASP A 615 69.18 -30.69 55.64
N GLU A 616 69.11 -29.37 55.43
CA GLU A 616 70.31 -28.51 55.31
C GLU A 616 71.06 -28.44 56.64
N LEU A 617 70.38 -28.37 57.79
CA LEU A 617 71.03 -28.43 59.10
C LEU A 617 71.71 -29.78 59.37
N GLN A 618 71.13 -30.89 58.90
CA GLN A 618 71.77 -32.21 58.95
C GLN A 618 73.00 -32.28 58.03
N ALA A 619 72.88 -31.82 56.78
CA ALA A 619 74.00 -31.75 55.84
C ALA A 619 75.13 -30.85 56.36
N ASN A 620 74.80 -29.68 56.92
CA ASN A 620 75.75 -28.79 57.60
C ASN A 620 76.37 -29.40 58.86
N SER A 621 75.75 -30.42 59.48
CA SER A 621 76.39 -31.20 60.55
C SER A 621 77.41 -32.18 59.97
N SER A 622 77.05 -32.95 58.93
CA SER A 622 77.96 -33.90 58.30
C SER A 622 79.14 -33.22 57.62
N THR A 623 78.95 -32.10 56.91
CA THR A 623 80.07 -31.36 56.31
C THR A 623 80.98 -30.76 57.36
N ARG A 624 80.48 -30.33 58.52
CA ARG A 624 81.34 -29.91 59.65
C ARG A 624 82.11 -31.08 60.26
N GLU A 625 81.52 -32.27 60.33
CA GLU A 625 82.22 -33.49 60.75
C GLU A 625 83.32 -33.90 59.74
N GLU A 626 83.10 -33.67 58.45
CA GLU A 626 84.10 -33.84 57.39
C GLU A 626 85.18 -32.74 57.39
N GLU A 627 84.82 -31.47 57.56
CA GLU A 627 85.78 -30.35 57.70
C GLU A 627 86.65 -30.52 58.95
N LEU A 628 86.10 -31.01 60.07
CA LEU A 628 86.87 -31.37 61.25
C LEU A 628 87.83 -32.55 61.02
N GLN A 629 87.58 -33.39 60.01
CA GLN A 629 88.53 -34.40 59.54
C GLN A 629 89.54 -33.82 58.54
N PHE A 630 89.11 -32.97 57.60
CA PHE A 630 90.00 -32.32 56.64
C PHE A 630 90.99 -31.38 57.33
N LEU A 631 90.55 -30.50 58.24
CA LEU A 631 91.43 -29.61 59.00
C LEU A 631 92.38 -30.38 59.94
N ARG A 632 91.96 -31.56 60.44
CA ARG A 632 92.87 -32.49 61.14
C ARG A 632 93.99 -33.01 60.22
N ASN A 633 93.73 -33.12 58.91
CA ASN A 633 94.70 -33.59 57.91
C ASN A 633 95.52 -32.44 57.28
N GLU A 634 94.90 -31.32 56.90
CA GLU A 634 95.58 -30.14 56.33
C GLU A 634 96.56 -29.52 57.33
N LYS A 635 96.25 -29.56 58.64
CA LYS A 635 97.22 -29.18 59.68
C LYS A 635 98.55 -29.94 59.52
N ILE A 636 98.51 -31.22 59.16
CA ILE A 636 99.70 -32.06 58.94
C ILE A 636 100.49 -31.63 57.68
N VAL A 637 99.86 -30.89 56.76
CA VAL A 637 100.43 -30.46 55.47
C VAL A 637 100.91 -29.01 55.49
N LEU A 638 100.17 -28.06 56.07
CA LEU A 638 100.58 -26.64 56.12
C LEU A 638 101.78 -26.41 57.04
N GLU A 639 101.98 -27.26 58.07
CA GLU A 639 103.21 -27.32 58.87
C GLU A 639 104.47 -27.63 58.01
N VAL A 640 104.30 -28.19 56.80
CA VAL A 640 105.36 -28.44 55.82
C VAL A 640 105.55 -27.25 54.86
N ALA A 641 104.48 -26.59 54.43
CA ALA A 641 104.49 -25.70 53.26
C ALA A 641 104.87 -24.24 53.51
N LEU A 642 104.67 -23.70 54.73
CA LEU A 642 104.92 -22.28 55.04
C LEU A 642 106.41 -21.86 54.88
N GLN A 643 107.29 -22.85 54.76
CA GLN A 643 108.75 -22.73 54.61
C GLN A 643 109.22 -22.08 53.27
N ALA A 644 108.31 -21.66 52.36
CA ALA A 644 108.65 -21.37 50.96
C ALA A 644 108.45 -19.91 50.42
N VAL A 645 107.55 -19.08 50.96
CA VAL A 645 106.91 -17.99 50.17
C VAL A 645 107.46 -16.54 50.39
N HIS A 646 108.46 -16.32 51.25
CA HIS A 646 108.94 -14.96 51.61
C HIS A 646 109.68 -14.19 50.48
N ALA A 647 108.94 -13.58 49.54
CA ALA A 647 109.49 -13.06 48.27
C ALA A 647 109.08 -11.61 47.82
N GLN A 648 108.19 -11.44 46.83
CA GLN A 648 108.64 -10.78 45.57
C GLN A 648 108.02 -9.43 45.10
N LYS A 649 106.97 -8.86 45.72
CA LYS A 649 106.07 -7.86 45.07
C LYS A 649 106.30 -6.40 45.49
N ASN A 650 106.52 -5.45 44.55
CA ASN A 650 106.53 -3.97 44.77
C ASN A 650 106.36 -3.12 43.46
N GLN A 651 106.02 -1.81 43.58
CA GLN A 651 105.84 -0.72 42.54
C GLN A 651 104.45 -0.64 41.81
N LEU A 652 103.97 0.40 41.06
CA LEU A 652 104.44 1.75 40.58
C LEU A 652 103.23 2.65 40.08
N GLY A 653 103.34 4.00 39.97
CA GLY A 653 102.44 4.92 39.18
C GLY A 653 102.43 6.42 39.61
N ASP A 654 102.13 7.44 38.74
CA ASP A 654 101.89 8.88 39.14
C ASP A 654 101.48 9.95 38.04
N GLY A 655 100.86 11.09 38.45
CA GLY A 655 101.00 12.49 37.87
C GLY A 655 99.89 13.22 37.04
N ALA A 656 99.29 14.38 37.50
CA ALA A 656 98.22 15.12 36.73
C ALA A 656 97.76 16.62 37.03
N GLU A 657 98.54 17.62 37.50
CA GLU A 657 98.00 19.01 37.83
C GLU A 657 98.82 20.24 37.35
N LYS A 658 98.20 21.44 37.10
CA LYS A 658 98.54 22.78 37.76
C LYS A 658 98.06 24.17 37.23
N LEU A 659 97.57 24.40 35.99
CA LEU A 659 97.66 25.76 35.34
C LEU A 659 96.41 26.68 35.29
N GLY A 660 96.61 28.03 35.40
CA GLY A 660 95.72 29.11 34.86
C GLY A 660 95.55 30.38 35.73
N GLN A 661 96.05 31.59 35.31
CA GLN A 661 96.04 32.81 36.17
C GLN A 661 96.16 34.23 35.52
N GLU A 662 96.18 34.44 34.19
CA GLU A 662 96.83 35.64 33.56
C GLU A 662 95.94 36.79 33.00
N VAL A 663 94.77 37.13 33.59
CA VAL A 663 93.72 37.93 32.88
C VAL A 663 93.38 39.29 33.54
N MET A 664 94.30 40.28 33.48
CA MET A 664 94.19 41.56 34.23
C MET A 664 94.23 42.86 33.37
N ASP A 665 95.06 43.85 33.73
CA ASP A 665 94.70 45.28 33.65
C ASP A 665 94.98 46.03 32.33
N SER A 666 94.00 46.80 31.84
CA SER A 666 94.17 47.78 30.73
C SER A 666 92.99 48.77 30.60
N SER A 667 93.05 50.00 31.17
CA SER A 667 91.83 50.86 31.28
C SER A 667 91.89 52.35 30.83
N ASP A 668 92.99 53.10 30.99
CA ASP A 668 92.86 54.56 31.27
C ASP A 668 92.88 55.58 30.09
N ALA A 669 92.77 55.15 28.83
CA ALA A 669 93.18 55.98 27.68
C ALA A 669 92.16 57.00 27.10
N LEU A 670 91.00 57.23 27.73
CA LEU A 670 89.80 57.72 27.01
C LEU A 670 89.45 59.24 27.08
N GLU A 671 90.07 60.04 27.96
CA GLU A 671 89.41 61.28 28.42
C GLU A 671 89.58 62.53 27.52
N GLN A 672 90.65 62.65 26.72
CA GLN A 672 91.01 63.93 26.07
C GLN A 672 90.17 64.34 24.85
N LEU A 673 89.45 63.41 24.20
CA LEU A 673 88.74 63.62 22.92
C LEU A 673 87.51 64.55 22.98
N ARG A 674 87.21 65.18 24.13
CA ARG A 674 85.91 65.83 24.38
C ARG A 674 85.76 67.29 23.91
N GLN A 675 86.84 68.09 23.84
CA GLN A 675 86.68 69.56 23.78
C GLN A 675 86.49 70.16 22.37
N GLU A 676 87.16 69.64 21.34
CA GLU A 676 87.04 70.18 19.96
C GLU A 676 85.62 70.05 19.37
N VAL A 677 84.85 69.09 19.89
CA VAL A 677 83.44 68.83 19.56
C VAL A 677 82.56 70.08 19.74
N GLN A 678 82.90 70.96 20.70
CA GLN A 678 82.01 72.04 21.13
C GLN A 678 81.81 73.15 20.08
N VAL A 679 82.83 73.47 19.28
CA VAL A 679 82.76 74.60 18.32
C VAL A 679 82.03 74.18 17.03
N GLN A 680 82.12 72.91 16.63
CA GLN A 680 81.39 72.41 15.46
C GLN A 680 79.86 72.42 15.68
N ALA A 681 79.41 72.36 16.93
CA ALA A 681 77.99 72.30 17.29
C ALA A 681 77.17 73.52 16.81
N THR A 682 77.67 74.75 16.93
CA THR A 682 76.86 75.97 16.69
C THR A 682 76.60 76.23 15.21
N GLN A 683 77.54 75.90 14.31
CA GLN A 683 77.27 75.98 12.87
C GLN A 683 76.42 74.80 12.37
N ILE A 684 76.46 73.66 13.08
CA ILE A 684 75.51 72.56 12.91
C ILE A 684 74.08 73.01 13.28
N GLU A 685 73.86 73.77 14.38
CA GLU A 685 72.54 74.27 14.77
C GLU A 685 71.87 75.14 13.70
N SER A 686 72.62 76.04 13.05
CA SER A 686 72.11 76.87 11.96
C SER A 686 71.61 76.03 10.78
N LEU A 687 72.44 75.10 10.30
CA LEU A 687 72.06 74.18 9.22
C LEU A 687 70.94 73.22 9.64
N GLN A 688 70.87 72.83 10.92
CA GLN A 688 69.76 72.04 11.45
C GLN A 688 68.42 72.79 11.32
N GLN A 689 68.35 74.11 11.55
CA GLN A 689 67.08 74.84 11.47
C GLN A 689 66.50 74.88 10.04
N GLU A 690 67.32 75.16 9.02
CA GLU A 690 66.87 75.07 7.62
C GLU A 690 66.60 73.61 7.19
N ASN A 691 67.41 72.66 7.66
CA ASN A 691 67.17 71.25 7.40
C ASN A 691 65.86 70.77 8.04
N ILE A 692 65.45 71.32 9.19
CA ILE A 692 64.16 71.08 9.84
C ILE A 692 62.99 71.71 9.06
N SER A 693 63.14 72.91 8.50
CA SER A 693 62.07 73.54 7.71
C SER A 693 61.84 72.78 6.39
N LEU A 694 62.92 72.41 5.69
CA LEU A 694 62.87 71.57 4.48
C LEU A 694 62.34 70.16 4.78
N LYS A 695 62.78 69.53 5.89
CA LYS A 695 62.21 68.24 6.35
C LYS A 695 60.70 68.35 6.58
N LYS A 696 60.21 69.42 7.21
CA LYS A 696 58.75 69.62 7.42
C LYS A 696 57.96 69.79 6.12
N GLN A 697 58.52 70.45 5.11
CA GLN A 697 57.89 70.54 3.79
C GLN A 697 57.91 69.20 3.03
N ALA A 698 59.07 68.52 2.99
CA ALA A 698 59.21 67.20 2.38
C ALA A 698 58.33 66.15 3.07
N GLN A 699 58.19 66.21 4.40
CA GLN A 699 57.33 65.34 5.18
C GLN A 699 55.84 65.54 4.82
N LYS A 700 55.36 66.78 4.70
CA LYS A 700 53.97 67.04 4.26
C LYS A 700 53.66 66.49 2.88
N LEU A 701 54.56 66.67 1.91
CA LEU A 701 54.40 66.09 0.56
C LEU A 701 54.45 64.56 0.60
N LYS A 702 55.33 63.98 1.43
CA LYS A 702 55.40 62.52 1.66
C LYS A 702 54.14 61.97 2.33
N GLU A 703 53.54 62.70 3.26
CA GLU A 703 52.27 62.36 3.92
C GLU A 703 51.10 62.42 2.93
N GLN A 704 51.00 63.45 2.09
CA GLN A 704 49.99 63.55 1.03
C GLN A 704 50.13 62.42 -0.01
N PHE A 705 51.36 62.12 -0.46
CA PHE A 705 51.62 61.00 -1.36
C PHE A 705 51.31 59.65 -0.71
N ASN A 706 51.66 59.46 0.57
CA ASN A 706 51.31 58.26 1.32
C ASN A 706 49.79 58.11 1.49
N GLN A 707 49.04 59.20 1.72
CA GLN A 707 47.57 59.17 1.79
C GLN A 707 46.94 58.75 0.46
N GLN A 708 47.40 59.32 -0.67
CA GLN A 708 46.96 58.86 -2.00
C GLN A 708 47.34 57.40 -2.25
N LYS A 709 48.56 56.97 -1.90
CA LYS A 709 49.01 55.59 -2.03
C LYS A 709 48.14 54.63 -1.21
N VAL A 710 47.85 54.93 0.05
CA VAL A 710 46.99 54.11 0.92
C VAL A 710 45.58 54.01 0.35
N MET A 711 45.02 55.10 -0.18
CA MET A 711 43.70 55.10 -0.83
C MET A 711 43.68 54.25 -2.12
N VAL A 712 44.69 54.37 -2.99
CA VAL A 712 44.81 53.53 -4.20
C VAL A 712 45.02 52.05 -3.84
N GLU A 713 45.83 51.75 -2.82
CA GLU A 713 45.99 50.38 -2.33
C GLU A 713 44.72 49.83 -1.67
N ALA A 714 43.91 50.67 -1.00
CA ALA A 714 42.62 50.25 -0.45
C ALA A 714 41.64 49.85 -1.56
N TYR A 715 41.49 50.67 -2.61
CA TYR A 715 40.69 50.29 -3.78
C TYR A 715 41.25 49.07 -4.51
N ARG A 716 42.58 48.90 -4.57
CA ARG A 716 43.20 47.69 -5.15
C ARG A 716 42.94 46.43 -4.32
N ARG A 717 42.90 46.53 -2.99
CA ARG A 717 42.52 45.42 -2.08
C ARG A 717 41.04 45.08 -2.21
N ASP A 718 40.16 46.08 -2.30
CA ASP A 718 38.72 45.89 -2.52
C ASP A 718 38.43 45.23 -3.88
N ALA A 719 39.08 45.67 -4.96
CA ALA A 719 39.00 45.03 -6.27
C ALA A 719 39.50 43.58 -6.25
N ALA A 720 40.66 43.32 -5.64
CA ALA A 720 41.21 41.97 -5.51
C ALA A 720 40.33 41.05 -4.65
N SER A 721 39.74 41.56 -3.57
CA SER A 721 38.77 40.84 -2.73
C SER A 721 37.51 40.46 -3.50
N LYS A 722 36.96 41.39 -4.30
CA LYS A 722 35.81 41.12 -5.17
C LYS A 722 36.13 40.11 -6.26
N GLU A 723 37.32 40.17 -6.86
CA GLU A 723 37.74 39.19 -7.87
C GLU A 723 38.03 37.80 -7.26
N GLN A 724 38.59 37.74 -6.04
CA GLN A 724 38.70 36.51 -5.26
C GLN A 724 37.31 35.91 -4.98
N LEU A 725 36.37 36.70 -4.46
CA LEU A 725 35.00 36.25 -4.19
C LEU A 725 34.29 35.75 -5.46
N ILE A 726 34.50 36.41 -6.60
CA ILE A 726 34.00 35.95 -7.91
C ILE A 726 34.66 34.63 -8.33
N SER A 727 35.94 34.42 -8.02
CA SER A 727 36.63 33.14 -8.31
C SER A 727 36.13 32.00 -7.41
N GLU A 728 35.88 32.28 -6.13
CA GLU A 728 35.32 31.35 -5.16
C GLU A 728 33.88 30.97 -5.53
N LEU A 729 33.03 31.95 -5.87
CA LEU A 729 31.66 31.71 -6.35
C LEU A 729 31.63 30.92 -7.68
N LYS A 730 32.62 31.10 -8.56
CA LYS A 730 32.77 30.27 -9.77
C LYS A 730 33.22 28.84 -9.42
N ALA A 731 34.10 28.67 -8.44
CA ALA A 731 34.57 27.36 -7.99
C ALA A 731 33.47 26.57 -7.26
N THR A 732 32.71 27.20 -6.35
CA THR A 732 31.57 26.56 -5.68
C THR A 732 30.45 26.25 -6.66
N LYS A 733 30.11 27.18 -7.59
CA LYS A 733 29.16 26.88 -8.67
C LYS A 733 29.61 25.69 -9.53
N LYS A 734 30.90 25.58 -9.87
CA LYS A 734 31.41 24.42 -10.61
C LYS A 734 31.28 23.13 -9.81
N ARG A 735 31.60 23.15 -8.51
CA ARG A 735 31.51 21.97 -7.62
C ARG A 735 30.06 21.53 -7.43
N LEU A 736 29.13 22.45 -7.15
CA LEU A 736 27.70 22.16 -7.05
C LEU A 736 27.14 21.58 -8.37
N LEU A 737 27.67 21.99 -9.53
CA LEU A 737 27.27 21.42 -10.82
C LEU A 737 27.85 20.01 -11.09
N SER A 738 28.99 19.65 -10.52
CA SER A 738 29.47 18.25 -10.53
C SER A 738 28.70 17.40 -9.51
N GLU A 739 28.51 17.89 -8.28
CA GLU A 739 27.73 17.20 -7.23
C GLU A 739 26.29 16.91 -7.72
N VAL A 740 25.60 17.88 -8.33
CA VAL A 740 24.26 17.68 -8.92
C VAL A 740 24.26 16.73 -10.13
N LYS A 741 25.37 16.61 -10.86
CA LYS A 741 25.52 15.63 -11.94
C LYS A 741 25.71 14.22 -11.39
N GLU A 742 26.61 14.08 -10.41
CA GLU A 742 26.96 12.83 -9.74
C GLU A 742 25.73 12.27 -9.01
N LEU A 743 25.05 13.08 -8.19
CA LEU A 743 23.77 12.72 -7.55
C LEU A 743 22.68 12.32 -8.56
N LYS A 744 22.64 12.93 -9.75
CA LYS A 744 21.69 12.53 -10.80
C LYS A 744 22.04 11.18 -11.43
N GLU A 745 23.33 10.90 -11.62
CA GLU A 745 23.81 9.62 -12.13
C GLU A 745 23.66 8.50 -11.08
N GLU A 746 23.83 8.80 -9.79
CA GLU A 746 23.52 7.92 -8.67
C GLU A 746 22.02 7.62 -8.55
N VAL A 747 21.15 8.64 -8.60
CA VAL A 747 19.68 8.44 -8.60
C VAL A 747 19.23 7.61 -9.80
N GLN A 748 19.80 7.83 -10.99
CA GLN A 748 19.48 7.03 -12.17
C GLN A 748 19.94 5.57 -12.03
N GLN A 749 21.10 5.32 -11.40
CA GLN A 749 21.56 3.96 -11.09
C GLN A 749 20.70 3.30 -10.01
N ALA A 750 20.31 4.03 -8.96
CA ALA A 750 19.42 3.55 -7.90
C ALA A 750 18.02 3.21 -8.45
N GLU A 751 17.48 4.03 -9.36
CA GLU A 751 16.24 3.70 -10.09
C GLU A 751 16.36 2.44 -10.93
N GLN A 752 17.49 2.22 -11.60
CA GLN A 752 17.72 1.01 -12.41
C GLN A 752 17.87 -0.22 -11.52
N GLY A 753 18.67 -0.13 -10.45
CA GLY A 753 18.83 -1.18 -9.44
C GLY A 753 17.51 -1.55 -8.77
N LYS A 754 16.69 -0.55 -8.41
CA LYS A 754 15.33 -0.74 -7.91
C LYS A 754 14.45 -1.47 -8.92
N LYS A 755 14.43 -1.06 -10.20
CA LYS A 755 13.63 -1.73 -11.23
C LYS A 755 14.06 -3.18 -11.48
N SER A 756 15.36 -3.49 -11.40
CA SER A 756 15.82 -4.89 -11.44
C SER A 756 15.41 -5.68 -10.20
N ALA A 757 15.50 -5.08 -9.00
CA ALA A 757 15.08 -5.73 -7.76
C ALA A 757 13.56 -5.95 -7.70
N GLU A 758 12.75 -5.03 -8.22
CA GLU A 758 11.30 -5.19 -8.35
C GLU A 758 10.93 -6.33 -9.31
N LEU A 759 11.64 -6.47 -10.44
CA LEU A 759 11.46 -7.59 -11.38
C LEU A 759 11.91 -8.93 -10.78
N GLU A 760 13.01 -8.94 -10.03
CA GLU A 760 13.49 -10.14 -9.33
C GLU A 760 12.57 -10.53 -8.17
N GLN A 761 12.04 -9.56 -7.42
CA GLN A 761 11.01 -9.77 -6.40
C GLN A 761 9.71 -10.32 -7.00
N GLN A 762 9.23 -9.77 -8.12
CA GLN A 762 8.06 -10.31 -8.83
C GLN A 762 8.30 -11.75 -9.30
N ARG A 763 9.49 -12.05 -9.84
CA ARG A 763 9.86 -13.41 -10.23
C ARG A 763 9.91 -14.36 -9.03
N LEU A 764 10.54 -13.96 -7.92
CA LEU A 764 10.63 -14.76 -6.70
C LEU A 764 9.24 -14.99 -6.08
N LEU A 765 8.37 -13.99 -6.05
CA LEU A 765 6.97 -14.14 -5.64
C LEU A 765 6.22 -15.13 -6.53
N GLN A 766 6.40 -15.07 -7.85
CA GLN A 766 5.77 -16.00 -8.79
C GLN A 766 6.33 -17.43 -8.64
N GLU A 767 7.64 -17.59 -8.40
CA GLU A 767 8.28 -18.89 -8.14
C GLU A 767 7.81 -19.47 -6.79
N VAL A 768 7.70 -18.65 -5.73
CA VAL A 768 7.17 -19.03 -4.42
C VAL A 768 5.68 -19.42 -4.50
N GLN A 769 4.83 -18.62 -5.15
CA GLN A 769 3.41 -18.95 -5.34
C GLN A 769 3.22 -20.25 -6.12
N LYS A 770 4.01 -20.46 -7.19
CA LYS A 770 4.03 -21.70 -7.96
C LYS A 770 4.49 -22.90 -7.12
N ASN A 771 5.53 -22.73 -6.30
CA ASN A 771 6.05 -23.79 -5.44
C ASN A 771 5.05 -24.13 -4.33
N GLN A 772 4.47 -23.12 -3.65
CA GLN A 772 3.39 -23.30 -2.67
C GLN A 772 2.17 -24.01 -3.28
N LEU A 773 1.71 -23.58 -4.46
CA LEU A 773 0.61 -24.25 -5.17
C LEU A 773 0.97 -25.71 -5.51
N SER A 774 2.22 -25.99 -5.88
CA SER A 774 2.69 -27.36 -6.15
C SER A 774 2.78 -28.24 -4.89
N ALA A 775 3.18 -27.66 -3.75
CA ALA A 775 3.22 -28.36 -2.46
C ALA A 775 1.81 -28.65 -1.96
N VAL A 776 0.94 -27.63 -1.91
CA VAL A 776 -0.46 -27.76 -1.49
C VAL A 776 -1.24 -28.72 -2.39
N THR A 777 -0.97 -28.78 -3.70
CA THR A 777 -1.60 -29.79 -4.58
C THR A 777 -1.07 -31.21 -4.33
N GLN A 778 0.22 -31.40 -4.06
CA GLN A 778 0.78 -32.70 -3.68
C GLN A 778 0.26 -33.17 -2.31
N GLU A 779 0.19 -32.29 -1.32
CA GLU A 779 -0.40 -32.57 -0.01
C GLU A 779 -1.89 -32.93 -0.14
N ASN A 780 -2.66 -32.19 -0.94
CA ASN A 780 -4.06 -32.53 -1.24
C ASN A 780 -4.19 -33.89 -1.94
N GLU A 781 -3.27 -34.27 -2.82
CA GLU A 781 -3.24 -35.62 -3.40
C GLU A 781 -2.92 -36.71 -2.37
N VAL A 782 -1.95 -36.48 -1.48
CA VAL A 782 -1.58 -37.43 -0.42
C VAL A 782 -2.73 -37.58 0.58
N LEU A 783 -3.34 -36.48 1.01
CA LEU A 783 -4.51 -36.49 1.90
C LEU A 783 -5.71 -37.19 1.24
N ARG A 784 -5.98 -36.96 -0.05
CA ARG A 784 -7.01 -37.70 -0.80
C ARG A 784 -6.73 -39.20 -0.81
N LYS A 785 -5.50 -39.62 -1.13
CA LYS A 785 -5.10 -41.05 -1.13
C LYS A 785 -5.27 -41.65 0.28
N LYS A 786 -4.85 -40.95 1.34
CA LYS A 786 -5.01 -41.42 2.73
C LYS A 786 -6.47 -41.52 3.16
N VAL A 787 -7.33 -40.59 2.73
CA VAL A 787 -8.79 -40.66 2.96
C VAL A 787 -9.43 -41.81 2.17
N GLU A 788 -9.02 -42.05 0.93
CA GLU A 788 -9.49 -43.21 0.15
C GLU A 788 -9.07 -44.55 0.77
N GLU A 789 -7.81 -44.65 1.24
CA GLU A 789 -7.30 -45.80 2.00
C GLU A 789 -8.14 -46.07 3.25
N MET A 790 -8.27 -45.08 4.16
CA MET A 790 -9.05 -45.23 5.40
C MET A 790 -10.53 -45.55 5.12
N GLN A 791 -11.12 -44.96 4.08
CA GLN A 791 -12.46 -45.33 3.65
C GLN A 791 -12.55 -46.77 3.14
N SER A 792 -11.52 -47.28 2.46
CA SER A 792 -11.49 -48.68 1.99
C SER A 792 -11.34 -49.67 3.15
N GLU A 793 -10.52 -49.34 4.14
CA GLU A 793 -10.29 -50.12 5.36
C GLU A 793 -11.55 -50.14 6.23
N ALA A 794 -12.20 -48.99 6.44
CA ALA A 794 -13.49 -48.92 7.14
C ALA A 794 -14.58 -49.74 6.43
N LYS A 795 -14.69 -49.66 5.09
CA LYS A 795 -15.62 -50.48 4.29
C LYS A 795 -15.32 -51.98 4.44
N LYS A 796 -14.04 -52.37 4.46
CA LYS A 796 -13.60 -53.75 4.70
C LYS A 796 -13.98 -54.24 6.10
N ALA A 797 -13.61 -53.52 7.16
CA ALA A 797 -13.92 -53.85 8.54
C ALA A 797 -15.44 -53.97 8.81
N ILE A 798 -16.25 -53.04 8.29
CA ILE A 798 -17.71 -53.12 8.35
C ILE A 798 -18.23 -54.39 7.65
N SER A 799 -17.64 -54.79 6.52
CA SER A 799 -18.03 -56.02 5.82
C SER A 799 -17.66 -57.29 6.60
N GLU A 800 -16.50 -57.30 7.26
CA GLU A 800 -15.99 -58.43 8.05
C GLU A 800 -16.79 -58.60 9.35
N GLN A 801 -17.06 -57.51 10.08
CA GLN A 801 -17.90 -57.55 11.29
C GLN A 801 -19.35 -57.96 10.97
N LYS A 802 -19.88 -57.55 9.79
CA LYS A 802 -21.18 -57.99 9.26
C LYS A 802 -21.21 -59.48 8.85
N VAL A 803 -20.04 -60.10 8.64
CA VAL A 803 -19.90 -61.56 8.48
C VAL A 803 -19.74 -62.25 9.84
N ARG A 804 -18.94 -61.72 10.79
CA ARG A 804 -18.83 -62.28 12.17
C ARG A 804 -20.19 -62.35 12.86
N MET A 805 -20.97 -61.25 12.84
CA MET A 805 -22.33 -61.20 13.38
C MET A 805 -23.29 -62.22 12.74
N LYS A 806 -23.06 -62.65 11.49
CA LYS A 806 -23.85 -63.72 10.86
C LYS A 806 -23.44 -65.12 11.30
N ARG A 807 -22.14 -65.35 11.54
CA ARG A 807 -21.61 -66.63 12.03
C ARG A 807 -22.04 -66.87 13.47
N LEU A 808 -21.77 -65.93 14.38
CA LEU A 808 -22.28 -65.99 15.77
C LEU A 808 -23.79 -66.27 15.82
N GLY A 809 -24.57 -65.64 14.92
CA GLY A 809 -26.00 -65.90 14.78
C GLY A 809 -26.40 -67.28 14.24
N THR A 810 -25.57 -67.96 13.43
CA THR A 810 -25.79 -69.38 13.08
C THR A 810 -25.35 -70.30 14.20
N ASP A 811 -24.19 -70.02 14.78
CA ASP A 811 -23.44 -70.91 15.65
C ASP A 811 -24.14 -71.03 17.02
N LEU A 812 -24.68 -69.90 17.53
CA LEU A 812 -25.63 -69.87 18.63
C LEU A 812 -26.84 -70.79 18.37
N THR A 813 -27.45 -70.71 17.19
CA THR A 813 -28.62 -71.53 16.87
C THR A 813 -28.27 -73.00 16.61
N SER A 814 -27.00 -73.39 16.51
CA SER A 814 -26.59 -74.80 16.61
C SER A 814 -26.41 -75.21 18.07
N ALA A 815 -25.69 -74.45 18.89
CA ALA A 815 -25.52 -74.74 20.32
C ALA A 815 -26.86 -74.86 21.05
N GLN A 816 -27.79 -73.93 20.83
CA GLN A 816 -29.16 -73.98 21.36
C GLN A 816 -29.98 -75.20 20.89
N LYS A 817 -29.60 -75.88 19.80
CA LYS A 817 -30.23 -77.15 19.34
C LYS A 817 -29.54 -78.35 19.95
N GLU A 818 -28.20 -78.36 20.00
CA GLU A 818 -27.40 -79.43 20.59
C GLU A 818 -27.71 -79.58 22.08
N LEU A 819 -27.76 -78.48 22.83
CA LEU A 819 -28.23 -78.43 24.23
C LEU A 819 -29.62 -79.10 24.39
N LYS A 820 -30.57 -78.78 23.50
CA LYS A 820 -31.95 -79.34 23.54
C LYS A 820 -32.03 -80.81 23.11
N VAL A 821 -31.03 -81.33 22.39
CA VAL A 821 -30.90 -82.76 22.07
C VAL A 821 -30.23 -83.50 23.22
N LYS A 822 -29.14 -82.96 23.79
CA LYS A 822 -28.46 -83.46 24.99
C LYS A 822 -29.42 -83.55 26.19
N HIS A 823 -30.22 -82.51 26.45
CA HIS A 823 -31.16 -82.50 27.56
C HIS A 823 -32.20 -83.63 27.44
N LYS A 824 -32.72 -83.86 26.23
CA LYS A 824 -33.62 -84.99 25.96
C LYS A 824 -32.93 -86.34 26.07
N ALA A 825 -31.66 -86.45 25.69
CA ALA A 825 -30.90 -87.69 25.90
C ALA A 825 -30.71 -87.99 27.39
N TYR A 826 -30.44 -86.96 28.19
CA TYR A 826 -30.36 -87.01 29.66
C TYR A 826 -31.69 -87.44 30.31
N GLU A 827 -32.80 -86.76 29.99
CA GLU A 827 -34.15 -87.12 30.47
C GLU A 827 -34.47 -88.60 30.24
N ASN A 828 -34.16 -89.10 29.03
CA ASN A 828 -34.35 -90.51 28.69
C ASN A 828 -33.41 -91.45 29.46
N ALA A 829 -32.14 -91.10 29.62
CA ALA A 829 -31.16 -91.93 30.35
C ALA A 829 -31.54 -92.06 31.83
N VAL A 830 -31.88 -90.94 32.49
CA VAL A 830 -32.38 -90.93 33.88
C VAL A 830 -33.68 -91.69 34.00
N SER A 831 -34.63 -91.52 33.07
CA SER A 831 -35.90 -92.28 33.09
C SER A 831 -35.67 -93.78 33.00
N ILE A 832 -34.77 -94.25 32.14
CA ILE A 832 -34.43 -95.67 31.99
C ILE A 832 -33.76 -96.22 33.26
N LEU A 833 -32.78 -95.50 33.82
CA LEU A 833 -32.04 -95.94 35.01
C LEU A 833 -32.91 -95.89 36.28
N SER A 834 -33.71 -94.82 36.45
CA SER A 834 -34.66 -94.71 37.56
C SER A 834 -35.72 -95.81 37.52
N ARG A 835 -36.20 -96.19 36.33
CA ARG A 835 -37.11 -97.33 36.18
C ARG A 835 -36.43 -98.66 36.53
N ARG A 836 -35.20 -98.92 36.06
CA ARG A 836 -34.43 -100.12 36.44
C ARG A 836 -34.18 -100.20 37.94
N LEU A 837 -33.88 -99.07 38.57
CA LEU A 837 -33.72 -98.97 40.01
C LEU A 837 -35.05 -99.27 40.75
N GLN A 838 -36.18 -98.80 40.23
CA GLN A 838 -37.50 -99.12 40.76
C GLN A 838 -37.89 -100.60 40.56
N GLU A 839 -37.51 -101.20 39.42
CA GLU A 839 -37.66 -102.64 39.14
C GLU A 839 -36.85 -103.47 40.17
N ALA A 840 -35.56 -103.15 40.35
CA ALA A 840 -34.70 -103.79 41.36
C ALA A 840 -35.15 -103.55 42.81
N LEU A 841 -35.77 -102.40 43.12
CA LEU A 841 -36.39 -102.13 44.42
C LEU A 841 -37.57 -103.07 44.69
N VAL A 842 -38.43 -103.32 43.71
CA VAL A 842 -39.58 -104.23 43.85
C VAL A 842 -39.12 -105.70 43.92
N GLU A 843 -38.10 -106.09 43.17
CA GLU A 843 -37.44 -107.40 43.32
C GLU A 843 -36.87 -107.58 44.74
N LYS A 844 -36.22 -106.54 45.29
CA LYS A 844 -35.68 -106.52 46.65
C LYS A 844 -36.78 -106.64 47.71
N GLU A 845 -37.87 -105.88 47.59
CA GLU A 845 -39.01 -105.94 48.51
C GLU A 845 -39.74 -107.30 48.46
N THR A 846 -39.88 -107.90 47.27
CA THR A 846 -40.51 -109.22 47.13
C THR A 846 -39.62 -110.34 47.68
N ALA A 847 -38.31 -110.30 47.44
CA ALA A 847 -37.34 -111.22 48.04
C ALA A 847 -37.32 -111.12 49.58
N GLU A 848 -37.29 -109.90 50.15
CA GLU A 848 -37.42 -109.69 51.60
C GLU A 848 -38.74 -110.24 52.16
N ALA A 849 -39.85 -109.99 51.46
CA ALA A 849 -41.16 -110.49 51.87
C ALA A 849 -41.26 -112.02 51.80
N GLU A 850 -40.51 -112.70 50.95
CA GLU A 850 -40.44 -114.18 50.91
C GLU A 850 -39.46 -114.75 51.93
N LEU A 851 -38.31 -114.12 52.11
CA LEU A 851 -37.34 -114.43 53.17
C LEU A 851 -38.02 -114.41 54.55
N VAL A 852 -38.75 -113.33 54.88
CA VAL A 852 -39.48 -113.17 56.15
C VAL A 852 -40.59 -114.23 56.30
N LYS A 853 -41.32 -114.57 55.22
CA LYS A 853 -42.33 -115.64 55.26
C LYS A 853 -41.71 -117.01 55.55
N LEU A 854 -40.49 -117.29 55.07
CA LEU A 854 -39.81 -118.57 55.24
C LEU A 854 -39.08 -118.66 56.58
N GLN A 855 -38.44 -117.58 57.04
CA GLN A 855 -37.91 -117.46 58.41
C GLN A 855 -39.03 -117.72 59.43
N ALA A 856 -40.18 -117.05 59.28
CA ALA A 856 -41.35 -117.25 60.12
C ALA A 856 -42.06 -118.62 59.96
N GLN A 857 -41.58 -119.49 59.06
CA GLN A 857 -41.95 -120.91 58.97
C GLN A 857 -40.90 -121.81 59.65
N VAL A 858 -39.61 -121.51 59.50
CA VAL A 858 -38.50 -122.16 60.23
C VAL A 858 -38.69 -122.00 61.74
N ASP A 859 -39.00 -120.79 62.22
CA ASP A 859 -39.28 -120.48 63.63
C ASP A 859 -40.43 -121.32 64.25
N LYS A 860 -41.28 -121.91 63.40
CA LYS A 860 -42.48 -122.67 63.82
C LYS A 860 -42.38 -124.17 63.55
N GLY A 861 -41.31 -124.65 62.90
CA GLY A 861 -41.15 -126.04 62.47
C GLY A 861 -39.78 -126.60 62.82
N GLY A 862 -39.69 -127.34 63.93
CA GLY A 862 -38.41 -127.83 64.45
C GLY A 862 -37.63 -128.73 63.48
N ASN A 863 -36.35 -128.38 63.27
CA ASN A 863 -35.31 -129.12 62.57
C ASN A 863 -35.69 -129.64 61.16
N ASN A 864 -35.63 -128.76 60.16
CA ASN A 864 -35.88 -129.13 58.77
C ASN A 864 -34.88 -128.44 57.82
N GLN A 865 -33.70 -129.06 57.65
CA GLN A 865 -32.54 -128.50 56.93
C GLN A 865 -32.84 -128.01 55.49
N ALA A 866 -33.84 -128.61 54.84
CA ALA A 866 -34.29 -128.20 53.50
C ALA A 866 -35.08 -126.86 53.47
N LEU A 867 -35.43 -126.28 54.63
CA LEU A 867 -35.94 -124.91 54.75
C LEU A 867 -34.79 -123.94 55.08
N GLU A 868 -33.87 -124.32 55.96
CA GLU A 868 -32.68 -123.53 56.32
C GLU A 868 -31.85 -123.20 55.06
N ALA A 869 -31.52 -124.22 54.25
CA ALA A 869 -30.81 -124.02 52.98
C ALA A 869 -31.57 -123.14 51.95
N LYS A 870 -32.90 -123.02 52.04
CA LYS A 870 -33.69 -122.10 51.20
C LYS A 870 -33.66 -120.66 51.71
N VAL A 871 -33.64 -120.47 53.03
CA VAL A 871 -33.40 -119.16 53.64
C VAL A 871 -31.99 -118.69 53.30
N GLU A 872 -30.98 -119.56 53.31
CA GLU A 872 -29.62 -119.24 52.87
C GLU A 872 -29.55 -118.86 51.38
N SER A 873 -30.23 -119.60 50.49
CA SER A 873 -30.32 -119.26 49.06
C SER A 873 -30.96 -117.88 48.85
N LEU A 874 -32.14 -117.65 49.43
CA LEU A 874 -32.83 -116.36 49.32
C LEU A 874 -32.07 -115.21 49.99
N GLN A 875 -31.30 -115.46 51.04
CA GLN A 875 -30.42 -114.47 51.65
C GLN A 875 -29.25 -114.10 50.71
N ALA A 876 -28.69 -115.08 49.98
CA ALA A 876 -27.68 -114.83 48.96
C ALA A 876 -28.26 -114.10 47.74
N GLU A 877 -29.44 -114.50 47.26
CA GLU A 877 -30.17 -113.84 46.17
C GLU A 877 -30.52 -112.39 46.54
N LEU A 878 -31.05 -112.15 47.74
CA LEU A 878 -31.31 -110.80 48.26
C LEU A 878 -30.01 -109.97 48.36
N ASN A 879 -28.89 -110.56 48.79
CA ASN A 879 -27.60 -109.87 48.81
C ASN A 879 -27.13 -109.48 47.39
N VAL A 880 -27.38 -110.31 46.38
CA VAL A 880 -27.09 -110.00 44.97
C VAL A 880 -28.02 -108.88 44.45
N VAL A 881 -29.31 -108.91 44.77
CA VAL A 881 -30.25 -107.83 44.39
C VAL A 881 -29.90 -106.52 45.09
N LEU A 882 -29.48 -106.55 46.37
CA LEU A 882 -28.98 -105.38 47.09
C LEU A 882 -27.70 -104.80 46.46
N GLN A 883 -26.77 -105.66 46.01
CA GLN A 883 -25.57 -105.22 45.29
C GLN A 883 -25.92 -104.64 43.91
N SER A 884 -26.85 -105.25 43.18
CA SER A 884 -27.38 -104.77 41.89
C SER A 884 -28.04 -103.38 42.05
N LYS A 885 -28.93 -103.22 43.04
CA LYS A 885 -29.52 -101.92 43.41
C LYS A 885 -28.43 -100.88 43.70
N ALA A 886 -27.44 -101.23 44.53
CA ALA A 886 -26.36 -100.31 44.90
C ALA A 886 -25.40 -99.99 43.73
N MET A 887 -25.35 -100.82 42.68
CA MET A 887 -24.70 -100.48 41.39
C MET A 887 -25.56 -99.47 40.62
N LEU A 888 -26.85 -99.76 40.43
CA LEU A 888 -27.80 -98.89 39.71
C LEU A 888 -27.94 -97.50 40.35
N GLU A 889 -27.88 -97.39 41.68
CA GLU A 889 -27.87 -96.09 42.38
C GLU A 889 -26.59 -95.27 42.07
N ARG A 890 -25.44 -95.93 41.94
CA ARG A 890 -24.19 -95.26 41.56
C ARG A 890 -24.15 -94.92 40.08
N GLU A 891 -24.57 -95.82 39.19
CA GLU A 891 -24.68 -95.56 37.76
C GLU A 891 -25.66 -94.41 37.47
N LEU A 892 -26.80 -94.36 38.17
CA LEU A 892 -27.76 -93.25 38.08
C LEU A 892 -27.13 -91.93 38.56
N GLN A 893 -26.44 -91.93 39.72
CA GLN A 893 -25.80 -90.73 40.25
C GLN A 893 -24.64 -90.23 39.38
N GLU A 894 -23.84 -91.14 38.81
CA GLU A 894 -22.74 -90.85 37.90
C GLU A 894 -23.25 -90.27 36.58
N VAL A 895 -24.27 -90.89 35.97
CA VAL A 895 -24.95 -90.36 34.78
C VAL A 895 -25.53 -88.98 35.07
N ILE A 896 -26.18 -88.76 36.22
CA ILE A 896 -26.69 -87.43 36.63
C ILE A 896 -25.56 -86.40 36.70
N SER A 897 -24.44 -86.69 37.37
CA SER A 897 -23.32 -85.73 37.44
C SER A 897 -22.69 -85.43 36.08
N LEU A 898 -22.36 -86.47 35.29
CA LEU A 898 -21.71 -86.29 33.99
C LEU A 898 -22.57 -85.49 33.02
N THR A 899 -23.88 -85.74 33.00
CA THR A 899 -24.80 -85.04 32.10
C THR A 899 -25.24 -83.68 32.62
N SER A 900 -25.25 -83.42 33.94
CA SER A 900 -25.40 -82.05 34.47
C SER A 900 -24.24 -81.19 34.02
N ASN A 901 -23.00 -81.68 34.20
CA ASN A 901 -21.79 -80.99 33.75
C ASN A 901 -21.81 -80.73 32.23
N GLU A 902 -22.11 -81.73 31.40
CA GLU A 902 -22.26 -81.50 29.95
C GLU A 902 -23.33 -80.43 29.64
N LEU A 903 -24.49 -80.48 30.31
CA LEU A 903 -25.56 -79.51 30.10
C LEU A 903 -25.19 -78.10 30.56
N GLU A 904 -24.37 -77.98 31.59
CA GLU A 904 -23.83 -76.71 32.10
C GLU A 904 -22.81 -76.13 31.10
N GLU A 905 -21.86 -76.93 30.59
CA GLU A 905 -20.93 -76.53 29.51
C GLU A 905 -21.68 -76.06 28.24
N TYR A 906 -22.74 -76.79 27.83
CA TYR A 906 -23.57 -76.38 26.68
C TYR A 906 -24.49 -75.18 26.98
N GLN A 907 -24.71 -74.80 28.24
CA GLN A 907 -25.46 -73.58 28.63
C GLN A 907 -24.53 -72.37 28.67
N GLU A 908 -23.37 -72.49 29.30
CA GLU A 908 -22.30 -71.47 29.34
C GLU A 908 -21.94 -71.03 27.90
N LYS A 909 -21.66 -72.00 27.03
CA LYS A 909 -21.39 -71.77 25.60
C LYS A 909 -22.54 -71.15 24.80
N VAL A 910 -23.79 -71.27 25.27
CA VAL A 910 -24.94 -70.57 24.68
C VAL A 910 -25.01 -69.12 25.14
N LEU A 911 -24.63 -68.84 26.40
CA LEU A 911 -24.53 -67.47 26.94
C LEU A 911 -23.39 -66.70 26.28
N GLU A 912 -22.18 -67.26 26.21
CA GLU A 912 -21.03 -66.66 25.49
C GLU A 912 -21.41 -66.20 24.07
N LEU A 913 -22.10 -67.07 23.32
CA LEU A 913 -22.55 -66.81 21.96
C LEU A 913 -23.77 -65.87 21.86
N GLU A 914 -24.52 -65.67 22.95
CA GLU A 914 -25.56 -64.64 23.04
C GLU A 914 -24.96 -63.26 23.31
N ASP A 915 -23.92 -63.18 24.14
CA ASP A 915 -23.28 -61.91 24.52
C ASP A 915 -22.30 -61.38 23.45
N GLU A 916 -21.46 -62.23 22.84
CA GLU A 916 -20.70 -61.86 21.62
C GLU A 916 -21.65 -61.35 20.51
N LEU A 917 -22.86 -61.91 20.43
CA LEU A 917 -23.89 -61.50 19.49
C LEU A 917 -24.63 -60.22 19.93
N GLN A 918 -24.73 -59.93 21.23
CA GLN A 918 -25.22 -58.65 21.78
C GLN A 918 -24.25 -57.52 21.45
N GLU A 919 -22.96 -57.69 21.74
CA GLU A 919 -21.90 -56.73 21.37
C GLU A 919 -21.93 -56.45 19.87
N SER A 920 -21.95 -57.51 19.05
CA SER A 920 -22.04 -57.42 17.59
C SER A 920 -23.28 -56.66 17.11
N ARG A 921 -24.39 -56.67 17.87
CA ARG A 921 -25.58 -55.83 17.61
C ARG A 921 -25.36 -54.38 18.10
N GLY A 922 -24.58 -54.16 19.15
CA GLY A 922 -24.10 -52.85 19.61
C GLY A 922 -23.27 -52.14 18.54
N PHE A 923 -22.22 -52.79 18.04
CA PHE A 923 -21.39 -52.27 16.94
C PHE A 923 -22.23 -51.94 15.69
N LYS A 924 -23.19 -52.80 15.33
CA LYS A 924 -24.14 -52.54 14.24
C LYS A 924 -25.01 -51.29 14.44
N LYS A 925 -25.34 -50.91 15.69
CA LYS A 925 -26.01 -49.63 16.00
C LYS A 925 -25.04 -48.45 15.83
N ARG A 926 -23.78 -48.58 16.27
CA ARG A 926 -22.72 -47.55 16.12
C ARG A 926 -22.40 -47.28 14.64
N ILE A 927 -22.24 -48.34 13.83
CA ILE A 927 -22.03 -48.27 12.37
C ILE A 927 -23.16 -47.50 11.69
N ARG A 928 -24.44 -47.80 11.98
CA ARG A 928 -25.58 -47.09 11.37
C ARG A 928 -25.57 -45.59 11.67
N ARG A 929 -25.25 -45.19 12.90
CA ARG A 929 -25.13 -43.76 13.27
C ARG A 929 -24.03 -43.07 12.44
N LEU A 930 -22.91 -43.76 12.20
CA LEU A 930 -21.82 -43.26 11.35
C LEU A 930 -22.20 -43.25 9.85
N GLU A 931 -22.92 -44.25 9.35
CA GLU A 931 -23.48 -44.27 7.99
C GLU A 931 -24.45 -43.11 7.76
N ASP A 932 -25.29 -42.78 8.74
CA ASP A 932 -26.25 -41.67 8.66
C ASP A 932 -25.60 -40.29 8.87
N ALA A 933 -24.57 -40.18 9.72
CA ALA A 933 -23.76 -38.96 9.82
C ALA A 933 -22.98 -38.68 8.52
N ASN A 934 -22.35 -39.69 7.92
CA ASN A 934 -21.63 -39.55 6.66
C ASN A 934 -22.54 -39.13 5.49
N LYS A 935 -23.84 -39.50 5.50
CA LYS A 935 -24.81 -39.00 4.51
C LYS A 935 -25.08 -37.50 4.66
N LYS A 936 -25.16 -36.99 5.89
CA LYS A 936 -25.32 -35.54 6.14
C LYS A 936 -24.09 -34.77 5.66
N LEU A 937 -22.89 -35.19 6.11
CA LEU A 937 -21.62 -34.60 5.71
C LEU A 937 -21.41 -34.64 4.18
N ALA A 938 -21.88 -35.68 3.49
CA ALA A 938 -21.82 -35.75 2.03
C ALA A 938 -22.73 -34.71 1.35
N LEU A 939 -23.96 -34.51 1.85
CA LEU A 939 -24.90 -33.49 1.33
C LEU A 939 -24.41 -32.07 1.64
N GLU A 940 -23.86 -31.83 2.84
CA GLU A 940 -23.22 -30.58 3.21
C GLU A 940 -22.02 -30.27 2.29
N LEU A 941 -21.20 -31.28 1.99
CA LEU A 941 -20.05 -31.14 1.08
C LEU A 941 -20.49 -30.91 -0.39
N GLU A 942 -21.64 -31.43 -0.83
CA GLU A 942 -22.23 -31.09 -2.13
C GLU A 942 -22.82 -29.66 -2.14
N HIS A 943 -23.42 -29.21 -1.04
CA HIS A 943 -23.92 -27.85 -0.88
C HIS A 943 -22.80 -26.80 -0.91
N GLU A 944 -21.70 -27.02 -0.18
CA GLU A 944 -20.55 -26.11 -0.18
C GLU A 944 -19.81 -26.12 -1.54
N LYS A 945 -19.77 -27.25 -2.26
CA LYS A 945 -19.36 -27.27 -3.68
C LYS A 945 -20.26 -26.39 -4.54
N GLY A 946 -21.58 -26.45 -4.34
CA GLY A 946 -22.56 -25.60 -5.00
C GLY A 946 -22.24 -24.11 -4.80
N LYS A 947 -22.10 -23.68 -3.55
CA LYS A 947 -21.67 -22.31 -3.19
C LYS A 947 -20.34 -21.94 -3.86
N LEU A 948 -19.32 -22.79 -3.79
CA LEU A 948 -18.02 -22.54 -4.40
C LEU A 948 -18.14 -22.33 -5.92
N THR A 949 -18.98 -23.10 -6.62
CA THR A 949 -19.23 -22.89 -8.05
C THR A 949 -19.99 -21.60 -8.35
N GLY A 950 -20.95 -21.21 -7.50
CA GLY A 950 -21.66 -19.92 -7.62
C GLY A 950 -20.74 -18.72 -7.38
N LEU A 951 -19.88 -18.78 -6.36
CA LEU A 951 -18.83 -17.78 -6.10
C LEU A 951 -17.84 -17.70 -7.26
N GLY A 952 -17.43 -18.84 -7.83
CA GLY A 952 -16.57 -18.90 -9.02
C GLY A 952 -17.22 -18.26 -10.26
N GLN A 953 -18.53 -18.47 -10.47
CA GLN A 953 -19.28 -17.81 -11.54
C GLN A 953 -19.37 -16.29 -11.32
N SER A 954 -19.70 -15.85 -10.10
CA SER A 954 -19.74 -14.43 -9.72
C SER A 954 -18.37 -13.75 -9.91
N HIS A 955 -17.29 -14.37 -9.44
CA HIS A 955 -15.92 -13.88 -9.62
C HIS A 955 -15.51 -13.79 -11.11
N ASN A 956 -15.92 -14.75 -11.94
CA ASN A 956 -15.66 -14.68 -13.38
C ASN A 956 -16.45 -13.56 -14.06
N ALA A 957 -17.73 -13.37 -13.71
CA ALA A 957 -18.55 -12.26 -14.21
C ALA A 957 -17.99 -10.89 -13.78
N LEU A 958 -17.49 -10.77 -12.53
CA LEU A 958 -16.79 -9.59 -12.06
C LEU A 958 -15.50 -9.33 -12.86
N ARG A 959 -14.69 -10.36 -13.13
CA ARG A 959 -13.50 -10.25 -13.98
C ARG A 959 -13.85 -9.82 -15.41
N GLU A 960 -14.92 -10.37 -16.00
CA GLU A 960 -15.41 -9.96 -17.31
C GLU A 960 -15.85 -8.48 -17.33
N HIS A 961 -16.57 -8.03 -16.28
CA HIS A 961 -16.91 -6.62 -16.10
C HIS A 961 -15.66 -5.73 -15.96
N THR A 962 -14.65 -6.14 -15.19
CA THR A 962 -13.37 -5.42 -15.08
C THR A 962 -12.67 -5.30 -16.44
N ASN A 963 -12.57 -6.40 -17.20
CA ASN A 963 -11.98 -6.38 -18.55
C ASN A 963 -12.75 -5.43 -19.51
N VAL A 964 -14.07 -5.35 -19.40
CA VAL A 964 -14.90 -4.41 -20.16
C VAL A 964 -14.67 -2.95 -19.73
N LEU A 965 -14.46 -2.69 -18.44
CA LEU A 965 -14.12 -1.36 -17.92
C LEU A 965 -12.70 -0.94 -18.35
N GLU A 966 -11.71 -1.82 -18.24
CA GLU A 966 -10.33 -1.57 -18.69
C GLU A 966 -10.27 -1.26 -20.19
N THR A 967 -10.95 -2.05 -21.02
CA THR A 967 -11.00 -1.81 -22.47
C THR A 967 -11.82 -0.57 -22.86
N ALA A 968 -12.76 -0.11 -22.01
CA ALA A 968 -13.45 1.16 -22.18
C ALA A 968 -12.61 2.36 -21.72
N LEU A 969 -11.78 2.20 -20.68
CA LEU A 969 -10.82 3.21 -20.23
C LEU A 969 -9.71 3.41 -21.27
N ALA A 970 -9.07 2.33 -21.74
CA ALA A 970 -8.02 2.40 -22.76
C ALA A 970 -8.49 3.07 -24.07
N LYS A 971 -9.77 2.89 -24.45
CA LYS A 971 -10.38 3.63 -25.57
C LYS A 971 -10.50 5.12 -25.27
N ARG A 972 -11.04 5.50 -24.11
CA ARG A 972 -11.13 6.91 -23.69
C ARG A 972 -9.76 7.59 -23.58
N GLU A 973 -8.74 6.87 -23.15
CA GLU A 973 -7.36 7.37 -23.11
C GLU A 973 -6.82 7.61 -24.52
N ALA A 974 -7.05 6.69 -25.46
CA ALA A 974 -6.71 6.89 -26.87
C ALA A 974 -7.47 8.08 -27.50
N ASP A 975 -8.78 8.20 -27.23
CA ASP A 975 -9.61 9.33 -27.69
C ASP A 975 -9.10 10.67 -27.14
N LEU A 976 -8.72 10.71 -25.85
CA LEU A 976 -8.14 11.91 -25.21
C LEU A 976 -6.76 12.26 -25.77
N VAL A 977 -5.91 11.27 -26.07
CA VAL A 977 -4.61 11.50 -26.75
C VAL A 977 -4.82 12.04 -28.16
N GLN A 978 -5.77 11.47 -28.92
CA GLN A 978 -6.12 11.96 -30.26
C GLN A 978 -6.67 13.39 -30.22
N LEU A 979 -7.55 13.71 -29.26
CA LEU A 979 -8.07 15.06 -29.07
C LEU A 979 -6.97 16.06 -28.67
N ASN A 980 -6.03 15.65 -27.81
CA ASN A 980 -4.88 16.48 -27.43
C ASN A 980 -3.98 16.78 -28.65
N LEU A 981 -3.67 15.77 -29.48
CA LEU A 981 -2.95 15.97 -30.75
C LEU A 981 -3.70 16.89 -31.72
N GLN A 982 -5.04 16.80 -31.79
CA GLN A 982 -5.86 17.71 -32.60
C GLN A 982 -5.80 19.15 -32.06
N VAL A 983 -5.87 19.34 -30.74
CA VAL A 983 -5.74 20.66 -30.10
C VAL A 983 -4.35 21.24 -30.35
N GLN A 984 -3.28 20.46 -30.22
CA GLN A 984 -1.91 20.90 -30.55
C GLN A 984 -1.78 21.32 -32.01
N ALA A 985 -2.39 20.58 -32.94
CA ALA A 985 -2.41 20.93 -34.36
C ALA A 985 -3.19 22.23 -34.65
N VAL A 986 -4.26 22.51 -33.91
CA VAL A 986 -5.01 23.78 -34.01
C VAL A 986 -4.22 24.94 -33.40
N LEU A 987 -3.61 24.75 -32.23
CA LEU A 987 -2.76 25.76 -31.58
C LEU A 987 -1.58 26.15 -32.49
N LYS A 988 -0.87 25.17 -33.06
CA LYS A 988 0.24 25.43 -33.99
C LYS A 988 -0.20 26.20 -35.24
N ARG A 989 -1.38 25.92 -35.80
CA ARG A 989 -1.95 26.72 -36.91
C ARG A 989 -2.25 28.15 -36.47
N LYS A 990 -2.73 28.36 -35.24
CA LYS A 990 -2.96 29.72 -34.71
C LYS A 990 -1.67 30.48 -34.44
N GLU A 991 -0.62 29.83 -33.95
CA GLU A 991 0.73 30.42 -33.86
C GLU A 991 1.28 30.82 -35.24
N GLU A 992 1.04 29.99 -36.27
CA GLU A 992 1.41 30.27 -37.67
C GLU A 992 0.58 31.44 -38.27
N GLU A 993 -0.72 31.51 -38.01
CA GLU A 993 -1.60 32.62 -38.40
C GLU A 993 -1.22 33.94 -37.69
N ASP A 994 -0.98 33.91 -36.38
CA ASP A 994 -0.58 35.09 -35.59
C ASP A 994 0.78 35.62 -36.04
N GLN A 995 1.73 34.74 -36.38
CA GLN A 995 3.02 35.14 -36.91
C GLN A 995 2.91 35.69 -38.36
N GLN A 996 1.97 35.20 -39.17
CA GLN A 996 1.63 35.83 -40.46
C GLN A 996 1.03 37.22 -40.27
N MET A 997 0.06 37.38 -39.36
CA MET A 997 -0.57 38.67 -39.05
C MET A 997 0.46 39.68 -38.53
N LYS A 998 1.38 39.25 -37.67
CA LYS A 998 2.50 40.05 -37.17
C LYS A 998 3.46 40.50 -38.27
N ASN A 999 3.76 39.63 -39.24
CA ASN A 999 4.57 39.99 -40.42
C ASN A 999 3.84 41.01 -41.31
N LEU A 1000 2.51 40.86 -41.50
CA LEU A 1000 1.69 41.82 -42.24
C LEU A 1000 1.66 43.19 -41.54
N VAL A 1001 1.44 43.22 -40.22
CA VAL A 1001 1.47 44.46 -39.42
C VAL A 1001 2.82 45.16 -39.52
N GLN A 1002 3.95 44.43 -39.43
CA GLN A 1002 5.29 45.00 -39.63
C GLN A 1002 5.48 45.56 -41.05
N THR A 1003 4.96 44.88 -42.06
CA THR A 1003 5.02 45.33 -43.46
C THR A 1003 4.21 46.62 -43.67
N LEU A 1004 3.01 46.69 -43.10
CA LEU A 1004 2.14 47.88 -43.12
C LEU A 1004 2.75 49.05 -42.33
N GLN A 1005 3.40 48.79 -41.19
CA GLN A 1005 4.15 49.81 -40.44
C GLN A 1005 5.34 50.36 -41.26
N ALA A 1006 6.09 49.48 -41.94
CA ALA A 1006 7.20 49.89 -42.80
C ALA A 1006 6.73 50.68 -44.04
N ALA A 1007 5.55 50.35 -44.60
CA ALA A 1007 4.92 51.14 -45.65
C ALA A 1007 4.47 52.52 -45.12
N LEU A 1008 3.83 52.57 -43.95
CA LEU A 1008 3.36 53.80 -43.33
C LEU A 1008 4.51 54.77 -43.00
N GLU A 1009 5.66 54.28 -42.51
CA GLU A 1009 6.83 55.14 -42.31
C GLU A 1009 7.44 55.64 -43.63
N LYS A 1010 7.44 54.84 -44.71
CA LYS A 1010 7.84 55.32 -46.05
C LYS A 1010 6.93 56.43 -46.55
N GLU A 1011 5.61 56.31 -46.40
CA GLU A 1011 4.68 57.39 -46.76
C GLU A 1011 4.84 58.63 -45.85
N LYS A 1012 5.07 58.46 -44.54
CA LYS A 1012 5.41 59.59 -43.66
C LYS A 1012 6.70 60.31 -44.06
N ILE A 1013 7.69 59.61 -44.62
CA ILE A 1013 8.92 60.21 -45.14
C ILE A 1013 8.63 60.98 -46.43
N LYS A 1014 7.97 60.36 -47.42
CA LYS A 1014 7.54 61.05 -48.66
C LYS A 1014 6.70 62.30 -48.38
N VAL A 1015 5.76 62.23 -47.43
CA VAL A 1015 4.93 63.39 -47.05
C VAL A 1015 5.80 64.51 -46.48
N LYS A 1016 6.82 64.22 -45.66
CA LYS A 1016 7.77 65.24 -45.19
C LYS A 1016 8.55 65.86 -46.35
N GLU A 1017 9.09 65.04 -47.25
CA GLU A 1017 9.84 65.48 -48.44
C GLU A 1017 8.98 66.39 -49.34
N LEU A 1018 7.73 65.98 -49.63
CA LEU A 1018 6.78 66.79 -50.40
C LEU A 1018 6.38 68.09 -49.67
N THR A 1019 6.22 68.08 -48.34
CA THR A 1019 5.93 69.32 -47.59
C THR A 1019 7.10 70.30 -47.59
N GLU A 1020 8.35 69.82 -47.55
CA GLU A 1020 9.53 70.69 -47.70
C GLU A 1020 9.71 71.18 -49.15
N GLN A 1021 9.44 70.35 -50.17
CA GLN A 1021 9.40 70.81 -51.56
C GLN A 1021 8.35 71.92 -51.75
N ALA A 1022 7.11 71.69 -51.32
CA ALA A 1022 6.04 72.69 -51.40
C ALA A 1022 6.37 73.98 -50.60
N ARG A 1023 7.08 73.85 -49.48
CA ARG A 1023 7.59 75.00 -48.68
C ARG A 1023 8.65 75.78 -49.45
N LEU A 1024 9.57 75.11 -50.14
CA LEU A 1024 10.60 75.74 -50.98
C LEU A 1024 10.00 76.43 -52.20
N GLU A 1025 9.05 75.78 -52.90
CA GLU A 1025 8.31 76.37 -54.01
C GLU A 1025 7.47 77.58 -53.56
N ALA A 1026 6.76 77.47 -52.43
CA ALA A 1026 6.03 78.60 -51.83
C ALA A 1026 6.96 79.72 -51.32
N ALA A 1027 8.25 79.46 -51.11
CA ALA A 1027 9.25 80.49 -50.83
C ALA A 1027 9.81 81.11 -52.13
N HIS A 1028 9.98 80.31 -53.19
CA HIS A 1028 10.38 80.75 -54.53
C HIS A 1028 9.31 81.67 -55.15
N ASN A 1029 8.04 81.24 -55.15
CA ASN A 1029 6.90 82.02 -55.62
C ASN A 1029 6.72 83.32 -54.81
N ARG A 1030 7.01 83.31 -53.50
CA ARG A 1030 7.04 84.54 -52.67
C ARG A 1030 8.22 85.48 -52.98
N ARG A 1031 9.31 85.01 -53.59
CA ARG A 1031 10.38 85.87 -54.11
C ARG A 1031 9.97 86.49 -55.45
N HIS A 1032 9.45 85.68 -56.38
CA HIS A 1032 8.94 86.14 -57.67
C HIS A 1032 7.83 87.19 -57.54
N TYR A 1033 6.85 86.96 -56.65
CA TYR A 1033 5.78 87.93 -56.41
C TYR A 1033 6.31 89.28 -55.88
N ARG A 1034 7.38 89.27 -55.08
CA ARG A 1034 8.04 90.52 -54.64
C ARG A 1034 8.77 91.21 -55.79
N ALA A 1035 9.47 90.47 -56.65
CA ALA A 1035 10.15 91.02 -57.81
C ALA A 1035 9.15 91.69 -58.77
N ALA A 1036 8.07 90.99 -59.15
CA ALA A 1036 7.01 91.55 -59.99
C ALA A 1036 6.33 92.78 -59.37
N VAL A 1037 6.14 92.83 -58.04
CA VAL A 1037 5.62 94.02 -57.34
C VAL A 1037 6.60 95.20 -57.39
N LEU A 1038 7.92 94.95 -57.38
CA LEU A 1038 8.93 96.01 -57.53
C LEU A 1038 8.98 96.53 -58.98
N GLU A 1039 8.99 95.64 -59.97
CA GLU A 1039 8.92 96.01 -61.41
C GLU A 1039 7.65 96.83 -61.72
N LEU A 1040 6.49 96.41 -61.20
CA LEU A 1040 5.24 97.17 -61.31
C LEU A 1040 5.30 98.53 -60.59
N SER A 1041 6.15 98.68 -59.56
CA SER A 1041 6.37 99.97 -58.89
C SER A 1041 7.28 100.91 -59.70
N GLU A 1042 8.16 100.36 -60.54
CA GLU A 1042 9.05 101.12 -61.42
C GLU A 1042 8.32 101.55 -62.68
N ILE A 1043 7.57 100.65 -63.32
CA ILE A 1043 6.66 100.95 -64.44
C ILE A 1043 5.65 102.06 -64.07
N ARG A 1044 5.15 102.07 -62.81
CA ARG A 1044 4.28 103.15 -62.31
C ARG A 1044 4.98 104.51 -62.22
N LYS A 1045 6.26 104.56 -61.81
CA LYS A 1045 7.04 105.81 -61.79
C LYS A 1045 7.31 106.32 -63.20
N GLU A 1046 7.63 105.42 -64.13
CA GLU A 1046 7.76 105.78 -65.54
C GLU A 1046 6.46 106.34 -66.13
N LEU A 1047 5.33 105.73 -65.80
CA LEU A 1047 4.02 106.21 -66.24
C LEU A 1047 3.75 107.61 -65.69
N GLN A 1048 3.97 107.85 -64.40
CA GLN A 1048 3.83 109.18 -63.79
C GLN A 1048 4.75 110.22 -64.43
N ALA A 1049 6.02 109.89 -64.69
CA ALA A 1049 6.94 110.79 -65.40
C ALA A 1049 6.49 111.10 -66.85
N LYS A 1050 5.87 110.13 -67.54
CA LYS A 1050 5.27 110.33 -68.87
C LYS A 1050 3.98 111.14 -68.82
N GLU A 1051 3.15 110.98 -67.78
CA GLU A 1051 1.96 111.81 -67.53
C GLU A 1051 2.35 113.27 -67.21
N GLU A 1052 3.39 113.49 -66.41
CA GLU A 1052 3.94 114.82 -66.14
C GLU A 1052 4.50 115.49 -67.41
N LEU A 1053 5.25 114.74 -68.24
CA LEU A 1053 5.75 115.23 -69.53
C LEU A 1053 4.62 115.58 -70.51
N LEU A 1054 3.57 114.74 -70.60
CA LEU A 1054 2.38 115.04 -71.41
C LEU A 1054 1.66 116.31 -70.91
N ARG A 1055 1.65 116.53 -69.59
CA ARG A 1055 1.07 117.73 -68.98
C ARG A 1055 1.86 118.99 -69.32
N THR A 1056 3.19 118.95 -69.28
CA THR A 1056 4.02 120.11 -69.70
C THR A 1056 3.84 120.41 -71.18
N LEU A 1057 3.83 119.38 -72.05
CA LEU A 1057 3.55 119.55 -73.48
C LEU A 1057 2.13 120.10 -73.75
N GLN A 1058 1.13 119.72 -72.95
CA GLN A 1058 -0.24 120.23 -73.07
C GLN A 1058 -0.35 121.71 -72.64
N ASP A 1059 0.39 122.13 -71.62
CA ASP A 1059 0.44 123.54 -71.21
C ASP A 1059 1.30 124.39 -72.16
N GLU A 1060 2.33 123.83 -72.80
CA GLU A 1060 3.03 124.46 -73.93
C GLU A 1060 2.12 124.63 -75.15
N ALA A 1061 1.33 123.62 -75.51
CA ALA A 1061 0.36 123.70 -76.61
C ALA A 1061 -0.67 124.82 -76.36
N ARG A 1062 -1.26 124.90 -75.16
CA ARG A 1062 -2.15 126.01 -74.75
C ARG A 1062 -1.48 127.37 -74.84
N ARG A 1063 -0.18 127.44 -74.53
CA ARG A 1063 0.61 128.69 -74.61
C ARG A 1063 0.84 129.13 -76.05
N LEU A 1064 0.95 128.19 -77.00
CA LEU A 1064 0.99 128.46 -78.43
C LEU A 1064 -0.40 128.87 -78.96
N GLU A 1065 -1.47 128.17 -78.56
CA GLU A 1065 -2.86 128.55 -78.88
C GLU A 1065 -3.17 130.00 -78.42
N ALA A 1066 -2.73 130.37 -77.22
CA ALA A 1066 -2.88 131.73 -76.70
C ALA A 1066 -2.06 132.77 -77.49
N GLN A 1067 -0.87 132.41 -78.00
CA GLN A 1067 -0.08 133.28 -78.87
C GLN A 1067 -0.71 133.46 -80.26
N ASP A 1068 -1.28 132.41 -80.84
CA ASP A 1068 -1.98 132.51 -82.13
C ASP A 1068 -3.34 133.22 -82.01
N ALA A 1069 -4.04 133.08 -80.88
CA ALA A 1069 -5.21 133.91 -80.57
C ALA A 1069 -4.83 135.41 -80.45
N GLN A 1070 -3.71 135.73 -79.80
CA GLN A 1070 -3.19 137.10 -79.72
C GLN A 1070 -2.81 137.64 -81.11
N ARG A 1071 -2.06 136.87 -81.91
CA ARG A 1071 -1.73 137.22 -83.31
C ARG A 1071 -2.99 137.43 -84.15
N SER A 1072 -4.01 136.60 -84.00
CA SER A 1072 -5.28 136.75 -84.71
C SER A 1072 -6.01 138.04 -84.30
N GLN A 1073 -5.96 138.43 -83.02
CA GLN A 1073 -6.53 139.71 -82.57
C GLN A 1073 -5.76 140.91 -83.13
N ASP A 1074 -4.43 140.83 -83.21
CA ASP A 1074 -3.60 141.89 -83.78
C ASP A 1074 -3.79 141.99 -85.31
N VAL A 1075 -3.98 140.87 -86.03
CA VAL A 1075 -4.44 140.87 -87.43
C VAL A 1075 -5.80 141.56 -87.57
N SER A 1076 -6.78 141.26 -86.72
CA SER A 1076 -8.10 141.93 -86.74
C SER A 1076 -8.01 143.45 -86.48
N ARG A 1077 -7.03 143.90 -85.69
CA ARG A 1077 -6.75 145.34 -85.51
C ARG A 1077 -6.21 145.97 -86.78
N PHE A 1078 -5.20 145.35 -87.41
CA PHE A 1078 -4.65 145.84 -88.68
C PHE A 1078 -5.72 145.84 -89.79
N GLU A 1079 -6.65 144.88 -89.82
CA GLU A 1079 -7.79 144.90 -90.75
C GLU A 1079 -8.73 146.08 -90.49
N SER A 1080 -8.98 146.45 -89.22
CA SER A 1080 -9.79 147.62 -88.85
C SER A 1080 -9.10 148.93 -89.24
N GLU A 1081 -7.81 149.09 -88.94
CA GLU A 1081 -7.00 150.25 -89.33
C GLU A 1081 -6.98 150.44 -90.86
N LEU A 1082 -6.89 149.34 -91.60
CA LEU A 1082 -6.90 149.32 -93.06
C LEU A 1082 -8.31 149.62 -93.63
N ALA A 1083 -9.38 149.24 -92.92
CA ALA A 1083 -10.75 149.68 -93.24
C ALA A 1083 -10.97 151.17 -92.98
N GLU A 1084 -10.45 151.72 -91.87
CA GLU A 1084 -10.50 153.15 -91.58
C GLU A 1084 -9.75 153.97 -92.64
N ALA A 1085 -8.53 153.56 -93.02
CA ALA A 1085 -7.78 154.17 -94.12
C ALA A 1085 -8.54 154.13 -95.47
N ARG A 1086 -9.25 153.03 -95.76
CA ARG A 1086 -10.12 152.92 -96.95
C ARG A 1086 -11.32 153.87 -96.91
N THR A 1087 -11.97 154.05 -95.77
CA THR A 1087 -13.10 155.00 -95.65
C THR A 1087 -12.63 156.46 -95.77
N GLN A 1088 -11.45 156.81 -95.25
CA GLN A 1088 -10.85 158.13 -95.44
C GLN A 1088 -10.57 158.43 -96.93
N LEU A 1089 -10.00 157.47 -97.67
CA LEU A 1089 -9.85 157.57 -99.13
C LEU A 1089 -11.20 157.74 -99.84
N GLN A 1090 -12.23 156.99 -99.43
CA GLN A 1090 -13.56 157.05 -100.04
C GLN A 1090 -14.28 158.39 -99.81
N ILE A 1091 -14.05 159.05 -98.67
CA ILE A 1091 -14.57 160.40 -98.38
C ILE A 1091 -13.89 161.44 -99.29
N LEU A 1092 -12.56 161.40 -99.41
CA LEU A 1092 -11.80 162.29 -100.31
C LEU A 1092 -12.20 162.09 -101.78
N GLN A 1093 -12.41 160.85 -102.20
CA GLN A 1093 -12.86 160.53 -103.56
C GLN A 1093 -14.27 161.07 -103.83
N LYS A 1094 -15.20 160.94 -102.86
CA LYS A 1094 -16.56 161.48 -102.99
C LYS A 1094 -16.61 163.02 -103.02
N GLN A 1095 -15.66 163.70 -102.37
CA GLN A 1095 -15.50 165.15 -102.47
C GLN A 1095 -14.97 165.62 -103.84
N LEU A 1096 -14.41 164.72 -104.65
CA LEU A 1096 -13.85 165.02 -105.97
C LEU A 1096 -14.90 164.86 -107.10
N ASP A 1097 -15.86 163.95 -106.95
CA ASP A 1097 -16.86 163.62 -107.98
C ASP A 1097 -17.95 164.71 -108.14
N ASP A 1098 -18.37 165.40 -107.06
CA ASP A 1098 -19.50 166.35 -107.09
C ASP A 1098 -19.15 167.74 -107.70
N GLU A 1099 -17.88 168.17 -107.69
CA GLU A 1099 -17.44 169.44 -108.34
C GLU A 1099 -17.34 169.32 -109.88
N LEU A 1100 -17.28 168.10 -110.43
CA LEU A 1100 -16.76 167.87 -111.79
C LEU A 1100 -17.81 167.92 -112.93
N ASN A 1101 -18.89 168.70 -112.77
CA ASN A 1101 -20.01 168.72 -113.74
C ASN A 1101 -20.16 170.02 -114.54
N LYS A 1102 -19.05 170.66 -114.94
CA LYS A 1102 -19.00 171.74 -115.94
C LYS A 1102 -17.74 171.74 -116.84
N GLN A 1103 -17.91 171.23 -118.05
CA GLN A 1103 -17.15 171.57 -119.28
C GLN A 1103 -15.65 171.14 -119.40
N PRO A 1104 -15.06 171.11 -120.63
CA PRO A 1104 -14.01 170.14 -120.99
C PRO A 1104 -12.66 170.75 -121.48
N LEU A 1105 -11.62 169.92 -121.72
CA LEU A 1105 -10.76 169.86 -122.94
C LEU A 1105 -9.44 169.03 -122.80
N THR A 1106 -9.05 168.36 -123.90
CA THR A 1106 -7.70 168.00 -124.45
C THR A 1106 -6.42 167.68 -123.62
N ASN A 1107 -5.75 166.59 -124.04
CA ASN A 1107 -4.30 166.39 -124.32
C ASN A 1107 -3.18 166.44 -123.23
N GLN A 1108 -2.56 165.25 -123.02
CA GLN A 1108 -1.11 164.90 -123.05
C GLN A 1108 -0.04 165.53 -122.12
N GLU A 1109 1.03 164.72 -121.93
CA GLU A 1109 2.39 165.02 -121.37
C GLU A 1109 2.53 165.08 -119.82
N GLN A 1110 3.14 164.05 -119.20
CA GLN A 1110 4.53 164.01 -118.64
C GLN A 1110 4.57 164.31 -117.11
N ARG A 1111 5.56 163.90 -116.28
CA ARG A 1111 6.47 162.73 -116.15
C ARG A 1111 7.18 162.89 -114.75
N VAL A 1112 8.01 161.92 -114.32
CA VAL A 1112 9.05 162.01 -113.24
C VAL A 1112 8.51 161.89 -111.80
N GLU A 1113 9.10 161.15 -110.84
CA GLU A 1113 9.96 159.93 -110.80
C GLU A 1113 10.17 159.52 -109.32
N VAL A 1114 11.17 158.65 -108.99
CA VAL A 1114 11.52 158.09 -107.65
C VAL A 1114 10.54 156.98 -107.20
N LYS A 1115 10.95 155.79 -106.74
CA LYS A 1115 12.24 155.04 -106.70
C LYS A 1115 11.87 153.50 -106.76
N CYS A 1116 12.67 152.48 -107.09
CA CYS A 1116 13.96 151.94 -106.59
C CYS A 1116 13.90 151.48 -105.10
N ASP A 1117 14.31 150.28 -104.69
CA ASP A 1117 15.19 149.21 -105.21
C ASP A 1117 14.71 147.82 -104.69
N SER A 1118 15.16 146.64 -105.13
CA SER A 1118 15.83 146.14 -106.36
C SER A 1118 15.78 144.59 -106.33
N ALA A 1119 16.33 143.89 -107.34
CA ALA A 1119 16.64 142.44 -107.30
C ALA A 1119 18.13 142.24 -106.87
N PRO A 1120 18.87 141.12 -107.08
CA PRO A 1120 18.52 139.74 -107.51
C PRO A 1120 19.32 138.60 -106.77
N LEU A 1121 19.17 137.34 -107.24
CA LEU A 1121 20.18 136.24 -107.28
C LEU A 1121 20.84 135.62 -106.00
N THR A 1122 21.20 134.33 -106.17
CA THR A 1122 22.10 133.42 -105.40
C THR A 1122 23.57 133.91 -105.31
N PRO A 1123 24.54 133.38 -104.48
CA PRO A 1123 24.71 131.93 -104.12
C PRO A 1123 25.54 131.49 -102.84
N VAL A 1124 25.56 130.15 -102.56
CA VAL A 1124 26.73 129.28 -102.17
C VAL A 1124 27.34 129.17 -100.72
N LYS A 1125 27.64 127.90 -100.30
CA LYS A 1125 28.59 127.35 -99.25
C LYS A 1125 28.29 127.51 -97.74
N ILE A 1126 28.10 126.48 -96.88
CA ILE A 1126 28.97 125.34 -96.42
C ILE A 1126 30.38 125.81 -96.00
N PRO A 1127 30.87 125.66 -94.74
CA PRO A 1127 30.89 124.43 -93.90
C PRO A 1127 30.40 124.66 -92.43
N ASP A 1128 30.60 123.83 -91.38
CA ASP A 1128 31.54 122.70 -91.15
C ASP A 1128 31.02 121.66 -90.12
N CYS A 1129 31.74 120.53 -89.95
CA CYS A 1129 31.44 119.45 -89.00
C CYS A 1129 32.05 119.69 -87.59
N PRO A 1130 31.79 118.80 -86.60
CA PRO A 1130 32.66 117.63 -86.44
C PRO A 1130 31.96 116.31 -86.09
N VAL A 1131 32.66 115.21 -86.35
CA VAL A 1131 32.33 113.83 -85.97
C VAL A 1131 33.34 113.35 -84.92
N PRO A 1132 32.94 112.52 -83.94
CA PRO A 1132 33.59 111.20 -83.77
C PRO A 1132 32.54 110.06 -83.84
N ALA A 1133 32.74 108.92 -84.51
CA ALA A 1133 33.95 108.16 -84.86
C ALA A 1133 34.59 107.34 -83.72
N SER A 1134 33.78 106.55 -83.04
CA SER A 1134 34.22 105.36 -82.28
C SER A 1134 33.09 104.32 -82.20
N LEU A 1135 33.45 103.03 -82.22
CA LEU A 1135 32.55 101.87 -82.02
C LEU A 1135 31.51 101.58 -83.11
N LEU A 1136 31.98 101.51 -84.36
CA LEU A 1136 31.53 100.47 -85.30
C LEU A 1136 32.75 99.60 -85.62
N ASP A 1137 32.53 98.28 -85.76
CA ASP A 1137 33.53 97.22 -85.97
C ASP A 1137 34.61 97.03 -84.87
N GLU A 1138 34.17 96.73 -83.65
CA GLU A 1138 34.97 95.94 -82.70
C GLU A 1138 34.13 94.75 -82.15
N LEU A 1139 34.59 93.51 -82.44
CA LEU A 1139 34.05 92.21 -81.96
C LEU A 1139 32.56 91.92 -82.34
N LEU A 1140 32.21 91.10 -83.34
CA LEU A 1140 32.86 89.93 -83.96
C LEU A 1140 32.94 88.67 -83.05
N LYS A 1141 31.79 87.97 -82.91
CA LYS A 1141 31.60 86.54 -82.47
C LYS A 1141 31.82 86.21 -80.96
N PRO A 1142 31.37 85.05 -80.42
CA PRO A 1142 29.97 84.59 -80.39
C PRO A 1142 29.53 83.82 -79.09
N ALA A 1143 28.42 84.19 -78.45
CA ALA A 1143 27.70 83.35 -77.48
C ALA A 1143 26.20 83.71 -77.53
N ALA A 1144 25.18 82.82 -77.60
CA ALA A 1144 24.92 81.47 -77.08
C ALA A 1144 24.12 81.49 -75.76
N SER A 1145 22.95 80.81 -75.74
CA SER A 1145 21.92 80.80 -74.67
C SER A 1145 21.25 82.18 -74.46
N VAL A 1146 20.01 82.36 -73.97
CA VAL A 1146 18.86 81.53 -73.54
C VAL A 1146 17.62 82.18 -74.22
N ASN A 1147 16.62 81.51 -74.79
CA ASN A 1147 15.63 80.74 -74.05
C ASN A 1147 14.80 79.76 -74.93
N LYS A 1148 14.51 78.55 -74.42
CA LYS A 1148 13.63 77.53 -75.04
C LYS A 1148 12.45 77.11 -74.16
N GLU A 1149 12.25 77.76 -73.01
CA GLU A 1149 11.28 77.38 -71.98
C GLU A 1149 9.84 77.11 -72.45
N PRO A 1150 9.16 77.93 -73.29
CA PRO A 1150 7.77 77.66 -73.67
C PRO A 1150 7.61 76.38 -74.50
N LEU A 1151 8.63 75.97 -75.26
CA LEU A 1151 8.63 74.73 -76.04
C LEU A 1151 9.04 73.52 -75.20
N ASN A 1152 9.97 73.69 -74.26
CA ASN A 1152 10.39 72.63 -73.34
C ASN A 1152 9.29 72.29 -72.31
N ASN A 1153 8.59 73.29 -71.77
CA ASN A 1153 7.49 73.05 -70.83
C ASN A 1153 6.32 72.34 -71.50
N LEU A 1154 5.99 72.69 -72.76
CA LEU A 1154 4.99 71.94 -73.52
C LEU A 1154 5.45 70.49 -73.82
N HIS A 1155 6.72 70.28 -74.16
CA HIS A 1155 7.28 68.93 -74.33
C HIS A 1155 7.30 68.11 -73.04
N ASN A 1156 7.53 68.75 -71.88
CA ASN A 1156 7.50 68.09 -70.58
C ASN A 1156 6.07 67.76 -70.18
N CYS A 1157 5.11 68.67 -70.32
CA CYS A 1157 3.70 68.36 -70.05
C CYS A 1157 3.15 67.26 -70.99
N LEU A 1158 3.51 67.27 -72.29
CA LEU A 1158 3.11 66.20 -73.21
C LEU A 1158 3.79 64.86 -72.91
N ARG A 1159 5.01 64.88 -72.37
CA ARG A 1159 5.69 63.66 -71.89
C ARG A 1159 5.08 63.14 -70.60
N GLN A 1160 4.84 64.01 -69.63
CA GLN A 1160 4.27 63.67 -68.34
C GLN A 1160 2.83 63.17 -68.48
N LEU A 1161 2.02 63.77 -69.36
CA LEU A 1161 0.70 63.26 -69.72
C LEU A 1161 0.78 61.89 -70.42
N LYS A 1162 1.83 61.64 -71.20
CA LYS A 1162 2.08 60.31 -71.79
C LYS A 1162 2.53 59.30 -70.74
N GLU A 1163 3.40 59.67 -69.80
CA GLU A 1163 3.85 58.82 -68.71
C GLU A 1163 2.70 58.49 -67.73
N GLU A 1164 1.80 59.45 -67.48
CA GLU A 1164 0.54 59.21 -66.75
C GLU A 1164 -0.44 58.34 -67.54
N MET A 1165 -0.57 58.50 -68.87
CA MET A 1165 -1.36 57.59 -69.72
C MET A 1165 -0.77 56.18 -69.74
N ASP A 1166 0.54 56.02 -69.94
CA ASP A 1166 1.21 54.72 -69.95
C ASP A 1166 1.09 54.06 -68.54
N SER A 1167 1.13 54.84 -67.46
CA SER A 1167 0.90 54.34 -66.09
C SER A 1167 -0.57 54.00 -65.79
N LEU A 1168 -1.54 54.77 -66.30
CA LEU A 1168 -2.97 54.48 -66.19
C LEU A 1168 -3.35 53.25 -67.01
N GLN A 1169 -2.77 53.09 -68.20
CA GLN A 1169 -2.93 51.89 -69.01
C GLN A 1169 -2.34 50.67 -68.29
N LYS A 1170 -1.14 50.79 -67.69
CA LYS A 1170 -0.56 49.71 -66.87
C LYS A 1170 -1.39 49.40 -65.63
N GLN A 1171 -1.97 50.40 -64.96
CA GLN A 1171 -2.93 50.17 -63.87
C GLN A 1171 -4.23 49.52 -64.36
N MET A 1172 -4.70 49.82 -65.57
CA MET A 1172 -5.82 49.11 -66.19
C MET A 1172 -5.47 47.66 -66.53
N GLU A 1173 -4.25 47.38 -67.00
CA GLU A 1173 -3.76 46.03 -67.26
C GLU A 1173 -3.60 45.25 -65.94
N GLU A 1174 -3.05 45.85 -64.89
CA GLU A 1174 -2.96 45.28 -63.53
C GLU A 1174 -4.34 45.09 -62.88
N HIS A 1175 -5.30 46.00 -63.11
CA HIS A 1175 -6.71 45.81 -62.72
C HIS A 1175 -7.42 44.73 -63.53
N THR A 1176 -7.09 44.56 -64.81
CA THR A 1176 -7.66 43.49 -65.64
C THR A 1176 -7.11 42.12 -65.21
N VAL A 1177 -5.80 42.03 -64.91
CA VAL A 1177 -5.18 40.82 -64.36
C VAL A 1177 -5.72 40.51 -62.97
N THR A 1178 -5.86 41.50 -62.09
CA THR A 1178 -6.46 41.24 -60.76
C THR A 1178 -7.92 40.82 -60.87
N VAL A 1179 -8.77 41.49 -61.66
CA VAL A 1179 -10.16 41.05 -61.89
C VAL A 1179 -10.20 39.62 -62.48
N ALA A 1180 -9.33 39.28 -63.43
CA ALA A 1180 -9.23 37.91 -63.94
C ALA A 1180 -8.86 36.89 -62.85
N THR A 1181 -7.88 37.21 -61.98
CA THR A 1181 -7.55 36.34 -60.84
C THR A 1181 -8.68 36.25 -59.80
N TRP A 1182 -9.44 37.32 -59.58
CA TRP A 1182 -10.58 37.34 -58.66
C TRP A 1182 -11.71 36.46 -59.18
N VAL A 1183 -12.01 36.49 -60.48
CA VAL A 1183 -12.95 35.55 -61.12
C VAL A 1183 -12.49 34.09 -60.94
N THR A 1184 -11.21 33.78 -61.12
CA THR A 1184 -10.72 32.41 -60.86
C THR A 1184 -10.82 32.02 -59.39
N THR A 1185 -10.61 32.94 -58.43
CA THR A 1185 -10.84 32.64 -57.01
C THR A 1185 -12.33 32.54 -56.65
N GLU A 1186 -13.22 33.19 -57.40
CA GLU A 1186 -14.67 33.07 -57.24
C GLU A 1186 -15.17 31.69 -57.74
N GLU A 1187 -14.61 31.19 -58.85
CA GLU A 1187 -14.80 29.79 -59.32
C GLU A 1187 -14.20 28.73 -58.38
N GLU A 1188 -13.19 29.06 -57.58
CA GLU A 1188 -12.66 28.18 -56.53
C GLU A 1188 -13.46 28.28 -55.22
N LEU A 1189 -13.95 29.46 -54.84
CA LEU A 1189 -14.82 29.64 -53.68
C LEU A 1189 -16.20 28.97 -53.88
N GLN A 1190 -16.73 28.95 -55.11
CA GLN A 1190 -17.94 28.17 -55.43
C GLN A 1190 -17.74 26.64 -55.34
N LYS A 1191 -16.51 26.13 -55.23
CA LYS A 1191 -16.23 24.70 -54.96
C LYS A 1191 -16.10 24.36 -53.48
N LEU A 1192 -16.02 25.36 -52.59
CA LEU A 1192 -15.90 25.18 -51.13
C LEU A 1192 -17.18 25.65 -50.45
N GLY A 1193 -18.26 24.90 -50.68
CA GLY A 1193 -19.63 25.29 -50.35
C GLY A 1193 -19.88 25.60 -48.87
N ILE A 1194 -20.06 26.88 -48.57
CA ILE A 1194 -20.79 27.37 -47.40
C ILE A 1194 -21.92 28.27 -47.93
N HIS A 1195 -23.16 27.92 -47.61
CA HIS A 1195 -24.32 28.79 -47.79
C HIS A 1195 -24.90 29.12 -46.41
N ASP A 1196 -25.04 30.40 -46.11
CA ASP A 1196 -25.79 30.87 -44.95
C ASP A 1196 -27.25 31.13 -45.36
N ASN A 1197 -28.19 31.02 -44.41
CA ASN A 1197 -29.59 30.71 -44.68
C ASN A 1197 -30.54 31.90 -44.47
N GLY A 1198 -31.45 32.16 -45.41
CA GLY A 1198 -32.38 33.30 -45.31
C GLY A 1198 -33.63 33.23 -46.21
N SER A 1199 -34.78 32.89 -45.60
CA SER A 1199 -36.15 33.11 -46.11
C SER A 1199 -36.63 32.34 -47.36
N SER A 1200 -37.15 31.13 -47.14
CA SER A 1200 -38.57 30.74 -47.32
C SER A 1200 -39.42 31.21 -48.54
N PRO A 1201 -40.48 30.47 -48.93
CA PRO A 1201 -40.57 29.00 -49.16
C PRO A 1201 -41.44 28.62 -50.40
N ASN A 1202 -41.22 27.47 -51.06
CA ASN A 1202 -42.30 26.68 -51.72
C ASN A 1202 -41.88 25.32 -52.37
N LYS A 1203 -42.75 24.31 -52.20
CA LYS A 1203 -43.16 23.23 -53.12
C LYS A 1203 -42.15 22.31 -53.88
N GLU A 1204 -42.36 21.01 -53.63
CA GLU A 1204 -42.55 19.89 -54.61
C GLU A 1204 -41.34 19.22 -55.32
N GLY A 1205 -41.46 17.89 -55.50
CA GLY A 1205 -40.50 16.97 -56.16
C GLY A 1205 -39.47 16.37 -55.17
N LEU A 1206 -39.34 15.06 -54.91
CA LEU A 1206 -39.36 13.80 -55.68
C LEU A 1206 -37.96 13.28 -56.08
N GLU A 1207 -37.72 12.03 -55.62
CA GLU A 1207 -36.95 10.95 -56.27
C GLU A 1207 -35.40 10.92 -56.30
N GLU A 1208 -34.94 9.66 -56.27
CA GLU A 1208 -33.68 9.07 -56.75
C GLU A 1208 -32.28 9.47 -56.19
N MET A 1209 -31.82 8.61 -55.27
CA MET A 1209 -30.51 7.92 -55.35
C MET A 1209 -30.17 7.49 -56.81
N PRO A 1210 -28.89 7.46 -57.26
CA PRO A 1210 -27.88 6.63 -56.59
C PRO A 1210 -26.38 7.03 -56.66
N SER A 1211 -25.62 6.37 -55.79
CA SER A 1211 -24.25 5.84 -55.91
C SER A 1211 -23.24 6.43 -56.90
N ALA A 1212 -22.10 6.85 -56.34
CA ALA A 1212 -20.75 6.51 -56.82
C ALA A 1212 -19.86 6.18 -55.61
#